data_AF-A0A3B1C589-F1
#
_entry.id   AF-A0A3B1C589-F1
#
_cell.length_a   1.000
_cell.length_b   1.000
_cell.length_c   1.000
_cell.angle_alpha   90.00
_cell.angle_beta   90.00
_cell.angle_gamma   90.00
#
_symmetry.space_group_name_H-M   'P 1'
#
loop_
_entity.id
_entity.type
_entity.pdbx_description
1 polymer ?
#
loop_
_entity_poly.entity_id
_entity_poly.type
_entity_poly.pdbx_seq_one_letter_code
_entity_poly.pdbx_strand_id
1 'polypeptide(L)'
;MFETSRIKKILANFGAAQNARNQELIDQLEKFGVLPVPLVADELRYNRMKYSDAEKIFHRLFDIKDINVFIKGLGESKENIRELYKETIIRFGRSGAALALIEHLGDSDNMIRKMAADIIIEISDASVAPRIIPFIRHESKDVKKTAMDILSAIKAEKASDAIIPLLDDSDSWIRRKAIEALCRLKNRDVLPRLLALALEEGDPKVARPALELASEIGGPEHTSAALQMIKSSDLVIRQKATEAVILMADSTIVPEVMLFLKDDDVNVRRAATDILNGLKDTKTASALVKAMKDADWWVREIATDALSELGGGKVSEMIKELLFDKDESVRRCAVEFYCRVKDPSALEALVKLLEDEDWWVREKAITALGFIGDPVAIEPISKLLGDKEVKWAIPKALASIGHKSALKALSKLAKDDKTQVRMETLKAVGGLGGDEAVALVKTMALDSEPRIQEEALLILRSLTGRIWLLDEVMEEIKAEDDKTGGDEPEEAKAGDRLTEAILVVDLCKSTDVASHYGDSALYELMKELDKIVTPLAREAGIRFMKSTGDGFLMTFDSTLKATWMAVETLEKLASRNANIEEKRRMNVRFAINVGETRVNTSGDRVGNAVNMAFRLEGAKKEDITASHEGAKPDEMLEQNRILITEAVKCELEDKPKPEWCFLGFFELKGMTGLHRIYQLIAEKP
;
A
#
# COMPACT_ATOMS: atom_id res chain seq x y z
N MET A 1 9.45 8.65 85.92
CA MET A 1 9.28 7.25 86.38
C MET A 1 7.83 6.93 86.78
N PHE A 2 7.19 7.70 87.66
CA PHE A 2 5.81 7.44 88.10
C PHE A 2 4.77 7.50 86.97
N GLU A 3 4.86 8.51 86.09
CA GLU A 3 3.93 8.69 84.97
C GLU A 3 4.13 7.63 83.88
N THR A 4 5.38 7.29 83.55
CA THR A 4 5.73 6.22 82.61
C THR A 4 5.14 4.87 83.02
N SER A 5 5.13 4.55 84.32
CA SER A 5 4.53 3.32 84.85
C SER A 5 3.01 3.30 84.72
N ARG A 6 2.35 4.47 84.91
CA ARG A 6 0.90 4.61 84.70
C ARG A 6 0.53 4.47 83.22
N ILE A 7 1.28 5.10 82.32
CA ILE A 7 1.05 5.00 80.87
C ILE A 7 1.22 3.55 80.39
N LYS A 8 2.27 2.83 80.81
CA LYS A 8 2.47 1.41 80.47
C LYS A 8 1.31 0.51 80.94
N LYS A 9 0.72 0.79 82.11
CA LYS A 9 -0.48 0.06 82.59
C LYS A 9 -1.70 0.32 81.72
N ILE A 10 -1.87 1.54 81.20
CA ILE A 10 -2.96 1.88 80.29
C ILE A 10 -2.76 1.19 78.94
N LEU A 11 -1.55 1.25 78.39
CA LEU A 11 -1.18 0.63 77.11
C LEU A 11 -1.33 -0.91 77.11
N ALA A 12 -1.03 -1.58 78.23
CA ALA A 12 -1.18 -3.04 78.36
C ALA A 12 -2.64 -3.54 78.20
N ASN A 13 -3.64 -2.64 78.30
CA ASN A 13 -5.05 -2.98 78.10
C ASN A 13 -5.49 -2.87 76.62
N PHE A 14 -4.66 -2.30 75.74
CA PHE A 14 -4.90 -2.29 74.30
C PHE A 14 -4.59 -3.68 73.74
N GLY A 15 -5.60 -4.37 73.20
CA GLY A 15 -5.50 -5.74 72.67
C GLY A 15 -6.47 -6.73 73.31
N ALA A 16 -6.92 -6.49 74.54
CA ALA A 16 -7.90 -7.32 75.25
C ALA A 16 -9.36 -6.82 75.16
N ALA A 17 -9.59 -5.67 74.50
CA ALA A 17 -10.81 -4.89 74.62
C ALA A 17 -11.58 -4.70 73.29
N GLN A 18 -12.92 -4.67 73.36
CA GLN A 18 -13.80 -4.28 72.24
C GLN A 18 -13.60 -2.80 71.87
N ASN A 19 -13.82 -2.43 70.60
CA ASN A 19 -13.56 -1.10 70.02
C ASN A 19 -14.03 0.10 70.86
N ALA A 20 -15.15 0.00 71.60
CA ALA A 20 -15.67 1.09 72.43
C ALA A 20 -14.77 1.41 73.65
N ARG A 21 -14.10 0.41 74.23
CA ARG A 21 -13.22 0.57 75.40
C ARG A 21 -11.84 1.11 75.02
N ASN A 22 -11.43 0.95 73.75
CA ASN A 22 -10.21 1.58 73.25
C ASN A 22 -10.34 3.12 73.27
N GLN A 23 -11.51 3.68 72.97
CA GLN A 23 -11.68 5.14 72.95
C GLN A 23 -11.47 5.78 74.35
N GLU A 24 -12.01 5.16 75.40
CA GLU A 24 -11.83 5.59 76.78
C GLU A 24 -10.37 5.53 77.23
N LEU A 25 -9.63 4.49 76.80
CA LEU A 25 -8.20 4.38 77.08
C LEU A 25 -7.40 5.48 76.35
N ILE A 26 -7.79 5.88 75.14
CA ILE A 26 -7.17 7.01 74.44
C ILE A 26 -7.44 8.32 75.19
N ASP A 27 -8.66 8.56 75.68
CA ASP A 27 -9.01 9.75 76.49
C ASP A 27 -8.18 9.82 77.78
N GLN A 28 -7.82 8.67 78.36
CA GLN A 28 -6.93 8.61 79.52
C GLN A 28 -5.47 8.93 79.15
N LEU A 29 -5.00 8.49 77.98
CA LEU A 29 -3.65 8.78 77.49
C LEU A 29 -3.46 10.26 77.15
N GLU A 30 -4.50 10.93 76.66
CA GLU A 30 -4.48 12.36 76.31
C GLU A 30 -4.06 13.27 77.47
N LYS A 31 -4.42 12.89 78.70
CA LYS A 31 -4.07 13.63 79.93
C LYS A 31 -2.57 13.68 80.21
N PHE A 32 -1.77 12.84 79.55
CA PHE A 32 -0.32 12.78 79.70
C PHE A 32 0.44 13.53 78.60
N GLY A 33 -0.26 14.23 77.70
CA GLY A 33 0.34 15.00 76.60
C GLY A 33 1.17 14.11 75.67
N VAL A 34 2.37 14.54 75.29
CA VAL A 34 3.25 13.81 74.36
C VAL A 34 4.03 12.64 75.00
N LEU A 35 4.03 12.51 76.33
CA LEU A 35 4.79 11.46 77.03
C LEU A 35 4.47 10.01 76.59
N PRO A 36 3.23 9.65 76.21
CA PRO A 36 2.92 8.32 75.69
C PRO A 36 3.48 8.01 74.30
N VAL A 37 3.86 9.01 73.51
CA VAL A 37 4.22 8.86 72.08
C VAL A 37 5.36 7.83 71.86
N PRO A 38 6.51 7.89 72.54
CA PRO A 38 7.56 6.87 72.39
C PRO A 38 7.14 5.47 72.89
N LEU A 39 6.29 5.42 73.93
CA LEU A 39 5.83 4.15 74.51
C LEU A 39 4.83 3.44 73.58
N VAL A 40 3.99 4.21 72.88
CA VAL A 40 3.07 3.69 71.85
C VAL A 40 3.86 3.13 70.67
N ALA A 41 4.92 3.83 70.24
CA ALA A 41 5.83 3.32 69.22
C ALA A 41 6.53 2.02 69.66
N ASP A 42 6.95 1.89 70.92
CA ASP A 42 7.49 0.64 71.46
C ASP A 42 6.45 -0.50 71.41
N GLU A 43 5.19 -0.25 71.80
CA GLU A 43 4.13 -1.26 71.74
C GLU A 43 3.83 -1.72 70.30
N LEU A 44 3.85 -0.80 69.33
CA LEU A 44 3.81 -1.14 67.91
C LEU A 44 5.05 -1.92 67.46
N ARG A 45 6.25 -1.56 67.96
CA ARG A 45 7.49 -2.25 67.62
C ARG A 45 7.45 -3.71 68.02
N TYR A 46 6.81 -4.05 69.13
CA TYR A 46 6.68 -5.44 69.59
C TYR A 46 5.37 -6.11 69.15
N ASN A 47 4.63 -5.54 68.18
CA ASN A 47 3.33 -6.04 67.70
C ASN A 47 2.29 -6.23 68.82
N ARG A 48 2.39 -5.45 69.90
CA ARG A 48 1.49 -5.51 71.06
C ARG A 48 0.28 -4.58 70.90
N MET A 49 0.31 -3.70 69.90
CA MET A 49 -0.78 -2.79 69.55
C MET A 49 -1.07 -2.85 68.04
N LYS A 50 -2.33 -2.64 67.65
CA LYS A 50 -2.72 -2.53 66.24
C LYS A 50 -2.36 -1.14 65.70
N TYR A 51 -1.96 -1.08 64.43
CA TYR A 51 -1.63 0.18 63.74
C TYR A 51 -2.75 1.22 63.87
N SER A 52 -4.00 0.81 63.60
CA SER A 52 -5.18 1.69 63.65
C SER A 52 -5.46 2.31 65.03
N ASP A 53 -5.04 1.64 66.12
CA ASP A 53 -5.22 2.17 67.47
C ASP A 53 -4.10 3.17 67.80
N ALA A 54 -2.87 2.86 67.41
CA ALA A 54 -1.74 3.77 67.57
C ALA A 54 -1.90 5.04 66.72
N GLU A 55 -2.43 4.92 65.51
CA GLU A 55 -2.80 6.04 64.64
C GLU A 55 -3.76 7.00 65.35
N LYS A 56 -4.86 6.50 65.92
CA LYS A 56 -5.81 7.32 66.68
C LYS A 56 -5.18 7.99 67.90
N ILE A 57 -4.25 7.30 68.58
CA ILE A 57 -3.51 7.88 69.71
C ILE A 57 -2.63 9.02 69.22
N PHE A 58 -1.78 8.81 68.22
CA PHE A 58 -0.91 9.86 67.70
C PHE A 58 -1.68 11.07 67.18
N HIS A 59 -2.81 10.85 66.50
CA HIS A 59 -3.68 11.93 66.04
C HIS A 59 -4.20 12.82 67.17
N ARG A 60 -4.51 12.24 68.34
CA ARG A 60 -5.02 12.98 69.49
C ARG A 60 -3.92 13.63 70.32
N LEU A 61 -2.74 13.03 70.35
CA LEU A 61 -1.60 13.52 71.14
C LEU A 61 -0.72 14.53 70.40
N PHE A 62 -0.94 14.73 69.10
CA PHE A 62 -0.11 15.65 68.32
C PHE A 62 -0.39 17.12 68.67
N ASP A 63 0.64 17.82 69.13
CA ASP A 63 0.70 19.28 69.24
C ASP A 63 1.97 19.76 68.52
N ILE A 64 1.88 20.85 67.77
CA ILE A 64 3.00 21.46 67.05
C ILE A 64 4.16 21.85 67.98
N LYS A 65 3.88 22.19 69.25
CA LYS A 65 4.91 22.53 70.25
C LYS A 65 5.82 21.35 70.58
N ASP A 66 5.30 20.13 70.44
CA ASP A 66 5.99 18.89 70.76
C ASP A 66 6.47 18.12 69.51
N ILE A 67 6.48 18.79 68.35
CA ILE A 67 6.83 18.18 67.07
C ILE A 67 8.18 17.46 67.07
N ASN A 68 9.16 17.95 67.85
CA ASN A 68 10.48 17.35 67.95
C ASN A 68 10.45 15.89 68.46
N VAL A 69 9.46 15.51 69.27
CA VAL A 69 9.27 14.11 69.70
C VAL A 69 8.89 13.23 68.51
N PHE A 70 8.05 13.75 67.62
CA PHE A 70 7.63 13.05 66.42
C PHE A 70 8.74 13.02 65.36
N ILE A 71 9.52 14.11 65.22
CA ILE A 71 10.67 14.16 64.30
C ILE A 71 11.72 13.11 64.69
N LYS A 72 12.02 12.99 65.98
CA LYS A 72 12.95 11.96 66.47
C LYS A 72 12.46 10.54 66.15
N GLY A 73 11.14 10.32 66.13
CA GLY A 73 10.51 9.07 65.73
C GLY A 73 10.65 8.73 64.23
N LEU A 74 11.05 9.69 63.38
CA LEU A 74 11.32 9.42 61.96
C LEU A 74 12.61 8.60 61.74
N GLY A 75 13.51 8.57 62.73
CA GLY A 75 14.72 7.73 62.72
C GLY A 75 14.46 6.26 63.08
N GLU A 76 13.21 5.87 63.31
CA GLU A 76 12.86 4.51 63.72
C GLU A 76 13.23 3.46 62.67
N SER A 77 13.71 2.30 63.11
CA SER A 77 14.17 1.24 62.19
C SER A 77 13.04 0.55 61.44
N LYS A 78 11.84 0.47 62.05
CA LYS A 78 10.66 -0.15 61.43
C LYS A 78 9.88 0.84 60.57
N GLU A 79 9.62 0.43 59.33
CA GLU A 79 8.94 1.25 58.31
C GLU A 79 7.52 1.66 58.72
N ASN A 80 6.72 0.72 59.24
CA ASN A 80 5.37 1.03 59.70
C ASN A 80 5.35 2.10 60.80
N ILE A 81 6.33 2.12 61.70
CA ILE A 81 6.41 3.14 62.75
C ILE A 81 6.79 4.50 62.15
N ARG A 82 7.77 4.52 61.24
CA ARG A 82 8.16 5.76 60.54
C ARG A 82 7.00 6.37 59.75
N GLU A 83 6.25 5.54 59.03
CA GLU A 83 5.12 6.02 58.23
C GLU A 83 4.05 6.63 59.14
N LEU A 84 3.81 6.04 60.31
CA LEU A 84 2.86 6.57 61.27
C LEU A 84 3.28 7.93 61.86
N TYR A 85 4.58 8.11 62.15
CA TYR A 85 5.13 9.42 62.53
C TYR A 85 4.99 10.43 61.37
N LYS A 86 5.30 10.02 60.15
CA LYS A 86 5.19 10.82 58.94
C LYS A 86 3.76 11.29 58.68
N GLU A 87 2.80 10.36 58.63
CA GLU A 87 1.36 10.62 58.44
C GLU A 87 0.82 11.61 59.48
N THR A 88 1.22 11.43 60.74
CA THR A 88 0.80 12.32 61.84
C THR A 88 1.33 13.74 61.63
N ILE A 89 2.63 13.89 61.30
CA ILE A 89 3.24 15.20 61.07
C ILE A 89 2.59 15.90 59.87
N ILE A 90 2.34 15.20 58.77
CA ILE A 90 1.72 15.78 57.57
C ILE A 90 0.28 16.22 57.85
N ARG A 91 -0.51 15.35 58.48
CA ARG A 91 -1.95 15.58 58.69
C ARG A 91 -2.24 16.74 59.63
N PHE A 92 -1.43 16.94 60.67
CA PHE A 92 -1.72 17.90 61.74
C PHE A 92 -0.70 19.06 61.82
N GLY A 93 0.50 18.89 61.28
CA GLY A 93 1.58 19.87 61.38
C GLY A 93 1.49 21.06 60.40
N ARG A 94 0.93 20.85 59.20
CA ARG A 94 0.78 21.88 58.14
C ARG A 94 2.09 22.67 57.91
N SER A 95 2.02 23.95 57.53
CA SER A 95 3.20 24.81 57.28
C SER A 95 4.13 24.99 58.50
N GLY A 96 3.60 24.89 59.72
CA GLY A 96 4.39 24.98 60.95
C GLY A 96 5.37 23.81 61.10
N ALA A 97 4.98 22.61 60.66
CA ALA A 97 5.84 21.44 60.68
C ALA A 97 6.99 21.53 59.67
N ALA A 98 6.73 22.08 58.48
CA ALA A 98 7.78 22.29 57.49
C ALA A 98 8.92 23.17 58.06
N LEU A 99 8.59 24.23 58.81
CA LEU A 99 9.59 25.10 59.44
C LEU A 99 10.45 24.37 60.49
N ALA A 100 9.84 23.51 61.31
CA ALA A 100 10.56 22.74 62.33
C ALA A 100 11.46 21.66 61.71
N LEU A 101 11.01 21.03 60.62
CA LEU A 101 11.75 19.98 59.92
C LEU A 101 13.00 20.48 59.20
N ILE A 102 13.05 21.77 58.83
CA ILE A 102 14.21 22.37 58.14
C ILE A 102 15.48 22.27 58.99
N GLU A 103 15.37 22.42 60.32
CA GLU A 103 16.52 22.31 61.23
C GLU A 103 17.14 20.90 61.21
N HIS A 104 16.34 19.88 60.87
CA HIS A 104 16.77 18.48 60.76
C HIS A 104 17.28 18.09 59.36
N LEU A 105 17.32 19.01 58.40
CA LEU A 105 17.95 18.75 57.10
C LEU A 105 19.48 18.61 57.20
N GLY A 106 20.08 19.11 58.28
CA GLY A 106 21.50 18.95 58.62
C GLY A 106 21.78 17.83 59.61
N ASP A 107 20.79 17.00 59.97
CA ASP A 107 20.95 15.96 60.99
C ASP A 107 22.03 14.93 60.60
N SER A 108 22.78 14.42 61.58
CA SER A 108 23.74 13.35 61.36
C SER A 108 23.08 12.02 60.96
N ASP A 109 21.81 11.81 61.36
CA ASP A 109 21.04 10.63 60.99
C ASP A 109 20.48 10.78 59.57
N ASN A 110 20.93 9.90 58.68
CA ASN A 110 20.50 9.88 57.29
C ASN A 110 19.00 9.57 57.10
N MET A 111 18.40 8.78 58.00
CA MET A 111 16.98 8.45 57.94
C MET A 111 16.13 9.66 58.32
N ILE A 112 16.48 10.35 59.42
CA ILE A 112 15.77 11.56 59.86
C ILE A 112 15.84 12.63 58.77
N ARG A 113 17.01 12.87 58.20
CA ARG A 113 17.20 13.80 57.07
C ARG A 113 16.30 13.47 55.87
N LYS A 114 16.29 12.21 55.44
CA LYS A 114 15.50 11.77 54.29
C LYS A 114 14.00 11.94 54.56
N MET A 115 13.53 11.50 55.73
CA MET A 115 12.12 11.61 56.11
C MET A 115 11.68 13.06 56.29
N ALA A 116 12.53 13.92 56.86
CA ALA A 116 12.26 15.35 56.96
C ALA A 116 12.12 15.98 55.57
N ALA A 117 12.99 15.63 54.63
CA ALA A 117 12.90 16.08 53.25
C ALA A 117 11.62 15.60 52.56
N ASP A 118 11.30 14.31 52.68
CA ASP A 118 10.11 13.70 52.09
C ASP A 118 8.83 14.38 52.62
N ILE A 119 8.75 14.65 53.93
CA ILE A 119 7.63 15.38 54.53
C ILE A 119 7.54 16.81 54.02
N ILE A 120 8.65 17.55 53.93
CA ILE A 120 8.64 18.94 53.42
C ILE A 120 8.16 18.96 51.96
N ILE A 121 8.61 18.00 51.15
CA ILE A 121 8.18 17.86 49.75
C ILE A 121 6.67 17.57 49.67
N GLU A 122 6.16 16.68 50.51
CA GLU A 122 4.74 16.31 50.53
C GLU A 122 3.84 17.46 51.02
N ILE A 123 4.33 18.28 51.95
CA ILE A 123 3.65 19.52 52.38
C ILE A 123 3.63 20.56 51.24
N SER A 124 4.65 20.57 50.38
CA SER A 124 4.74 21.40 49.17
C SER A 124 4.56 22.92 49.40
N ASP A 125 5.03 23.45 50.54
CA ASP A 125 4.94 24.88 50.89
C ASP A 125 6.16 25.66 50.36
N ALA A 126 5.98 26.45 49.30
CA ALA A 126 7.06 27.24 48.71
C ALA A 126 7.57 28.38 49.62
N SER A 127 6.81 28.80 50.64
CA SER A 127 7.20 29.90 51.53
C SER A 127 8.43 29.58 52.41
N VAL A 128 8.75 28.28 52.57
CA VAL A 128 9.90 27.85 53.37
C VAL A 128 11.23 27.90 52.61
N ALA A 129 11.21 28.12 51.29
CA ALA A 129 12.40 28.13 50.45
C ALA A 129 13.54 29.05 50.95
N PRO A 130 13.30 30.29 51.44
CA PRO A 130 14.37 31.16 51.97
C PRO A 130 15.14 30.55 53.15
N ARG A 131 14.52 29.65 53.92
CA ARG A 131 15.16 28.95 55.04
C ARG A 131 15.92 27.70 54.61
N ILE A 132 15.60 27.12 53.46
CA ILE A 132 16.28 25.94 52.90
C ILE A 132 17.50 26.36 52.08
N ILE A 133 17.46 27.53 51.41
CA ILE A 133 18.58 28.05 50.59
C ILE A 133 19.95 28.00 51.28
N PRO A 134 20.11 28.34 52.58
CA PRO A 134 21.41 28.23 53.27
C PRO A 134 22.02 26.82 53.24
N PHE A 135 21.20 25.76 53.25
CA PHE A 135 21.67 24.36 53.24
C PHE A 135 22.30 23.94 51.91
N ILE A 136 22.09 24.69 50.83
CA ILE A 136 22.74 24.47 49.52
C ILE A 136 24.26 24.68 49.63
N ARG A 137 24.72 25.49 50.59
CA ARG A 137 26.15 25.79 50.83
C ARG A 137 26.75 24.98 51.99
N HIS A 138 26.03 23.98 52.47
CA HIS A 138 26.48 23.14 53.58
C HIS A 138 27.73 22.31 53.22
N GLU A 139 28.57 22.00 54.20
CA GLU A 139 29.82 21.24 53.99
C GLU A 139 29.55 19.81 53.48
N SER A 140 28.52 19.16 54.03
CA SER A 140 28.08 17.83 53.61
C SER A 140 27.37 17.85 52.26
N LYS A 141 27.89 17.06 51.31
CA LYS A 141 27.34 16.87 49.96
C LYS A 141 25.92 16.31 49.98
N ASP A 142 25.61 15.42 50.93
CA ASP A 142 24.27 14.84 51.06
C ASP A 142 23.23 15.89 51.50
N VAL A 143 23.64 16.83 52.36
CA VAL A 143 22.79 17.95 52.79
C VAL A 143 22.54 18.92 51.64
N LYS A 144 23.58 19.27 50.87
CA LYS A 144 23.42 20.08 49.65
C LYS A 144 22.41 19.44 48.69
N LYS A 145 22.56 18.14 48.43
CA LYS A 145 21.66 17.37 47.55
C LYS A 145 20.22 17.38 48.05
N THR A 146 20.01 17.07 49.34
CA THR A 146 18.68 17.09 49.95
C THR A 146 18.03 18.48 49.85
N ALA A 147 18.78 19.55 50.09
CA ALA A 147 18.27 20.92 49.94
C ALA A 147 17.84 21.22 48.49
N MET A 148 18.65 20.84 47.50
CA MET A 148 18.30 21.00 46.07
C MET A 148 17.09 20.17 45.66
N ASP A 149 16.99 18.92 46.11
CA ASP A 149 15.85 18.03 45.84
C ASP A 149 14.54 18.67 46.34
N ILE A 150 14.54 19.17 47.59
CA ILE A 150 13.37 19.84 48.18
C ILE A 150 13.00 21.10 47.38
N LEU A 151 13.97 22.00 47.16
CA LEU A 151 13.74 23.27 46.47
C LEU A 151 13.18 23.07 45.05
N SER A 152 13.69 22.05 44.35
CA SER A 152 13.19 21.67 43.02
C SER A 152 11.77 21.10 43.06
N ALA A 153 11.44 20.28 44.06
CA ALA A 153 10.13 19.64 44.18
C ALA A 153 9.04 20.63 44.59
N ILE A 154 9.34 21.59 45.47
CA ILE A 154 8.41 22.65 45.88
C ILE A 154 8.32 23.81 44.85
N LYS A 155 9.01 23.69 43.71
CA LYS A 155 9.03 24.68 42.61
C LYS A 155 9.42 26.09 43.07
N ALA A 156 10.43 26.19 43.93
CA ALA A 156 10.90 27.48 44.43
C ALA A 156 11.79 28.19 43.40
N GLU A 157 11.19 28.96 42.48
CA GLU A 157 11.92 29.64 41.39
C GLU A 157 13.08 30.52 41.87
N LYS A 158 12.89 31.26 42.98
CA LYS A 158 13.92 32.11 43.60
C LYS A 158 15.16 31.35 44.10
N ALA A 159 15.06 30.02 44.24
CA ALA A 159 16.20 29.20 44.62
C ALA A 159 17.21 29.06 43.47
N SER A 160 16.82 29.33 42.23
CA SER A 160 17.69 29.23 41.05
C SER A 160 18.97 30.04 41.23
N ASP A 161 18.87 31.30 41.68
CA ASP A 161 20.02 32.19 41.91
C ASP A 161 21.04 31.62 42.90
N ALA A 162 20.56 30.82 43.87
CA ALA A 162 21.42 30.17 44.86
C ALA A 162 22.03 28.85 44.35
N ILE A 163 21.37 28.18 43.39
CA ILE A 163 21.82 26.91 42.80
C ILE A 163 22.78 27.15 41.63
N ILE A 164 22.62 28.23 40.86
CA ILE A 164 23.47 28.55 39.69
C ILE A 164 24.98 28.51 40.02
N PRO A 165 25.49 29.07 41.13
CA PRO A 165 26.91 28.98 41.47
C PRO A 165 27.43 27.55 41.70
N LEU A 166 26.55 26.59 42.01
CA LEU A 166 26.94 25.18 42.17
C LEU A 166 27.18 24.47 40.83
N LEU A 167 26.82 25.09 39.71
CA LEU A 167 27.20 24.60 38.39
C LEU A 167 28.72 24.61 38.18
N ASP A 168 29.45 25.39 38.97
CA ASP A 168 30.91 25.47 38.93
C ASP A 168 31.58 24.78 40.14
N ASP A 169 30.83 23.93 40.88
CA ASP A 169 31.39 23.21 42.03
C ASP A 169 32.47 22.21 41.58
N SER A 170 33.54 22.13 42.37
CA SER A 170 34.65 21.17 42.18
C SER A 170 34.17 19.71 42.08
N ASP A 171 33.06 19.38 42.75
CA ASP A 171 32.48 18.04 42.74
C ASP A 171 31.49 17.85 41.58
N SER A 172 31.81 16.92 40.68
CA SER A 172 30.97 16.59 39.51
C SER A 172 29.58 16.04 39.86
N TRP A 173 29.44 15.37 41.01
CA TRP A 173 28.14 14.90 41.48
C TRP A 173 27.26 16.06 41.95
N ILE A 174 27.83 17.06 42.62
CA ILE A 174 27.11 18.28 43.00
C ILE A 174 26.69 19.09 41.77
N ARG A 175 27.59 19.28 40.79
CA ARG A 175 27.24 19.94 39.53
C ARG A 175 26.05 19.27 38.84
N ARG A 176 26.06 17.95 38.70
CA ARG A 176 24.95 17.17 38.12
C ARG A 176 23.65 17.36 38.90
N LYS A 177 23.70 17.37 40.23
CA LYS A 177 22.51 17.60 41.06
C LYS A 177 21.98 19.03 40.95
N ALA A 178 22.86 20.02 40.82
CA ALA A 178 22.46 21.39 40.53
C ALA A 178 21.75 21.50 39.16
N ILE A 179 22.26 20.83 38.13
CA ILE A 179 21.63 20.77 36.80
C ILE A 179 20.24 20.13 36.89
N GLU A 180 20.12 18.94 37.49
CA GLU A 180 18.82 18.26 37.67
C GLU A 180 17.80 19.16 38.40
N ALA A 181 18.23 19.85 39.45
CA ALA A 181 17.37 20.75 40.22
C ALA A 181 16.93 21.97 39.40
N LEU A 182 17.84 22.60 38.66
CA LEU A 182 17.56 23.75 37.80
C LEU A 182 16.62 23.40 36.64
N CYS A 183 16.82 22.24 36.01
CA CYS A 183 15.91 21.76 34.96
C CYS A 183 14.49 21.54 35.49
N ARG A 184 14.33 21.00 36.71
CA ARG A 184 13.02 20.83 37.36
C ARG A 184 12.35 22.16 37.73
N LEU A 185 13.14 23.17 38.09
CA LEU A 185 12.65 24.52 38.38
C LEU A 185 12.21 25.26 37.12
N LYS A 186 12.57 24.78 35.92
CA LYS A 186 12.20 25.34 34.61
C LYS A 186 12.54 26.82 34.47
N ASN A 187 13.67 27.26 35.04
CA ASN A 187 14.11 28.63 34.90
C ASN A 187 14.70 28.86 33.49
N ARG A 188 14.17 29.82 32.74
CA ARG A 188 14.65 30.15 31.39
C ARG A 188 16.02 30.82 31.40
N ASP A 189 16.34 31.61 32.43
CA ASP A 189 17.57 32.41 32.47
C ASP A 189 18.83 31.55 32.59
N VAL A 190 18.68 30.29 33.03
CA VAL A 190 19.81 29.36 33.16
C VAL A 190 20.13 28.60 31.88
N LEU A 191 19.23 28.59 30.89
CA LEU A 191 19.39 27.83 29.65
C LEU A 191 20.69 28.12 28.90
N PRO A 192 21.08 29.39 28.65
CA PRO A 192 22.33 29.69 27.96
C PRO A 192 23.55 29.10 28.68
N ARG A 193 23.55 29.14 30.02
CA ARG A 193 24.64 28.58 30.83
C ARG A 193 24.66 27.06 30.77
N LEU A 194 23.50 26.39 30.86
CA LEU A 194 23.42 24.93 30.77
C LEU A 194 23.85 24.41 29.39
N LEU A 195 23.44 25.07 28.31
CA LEU A 195 23.85 24.70 26.96
C LEU A 195 25.36 24.92 26.73
N ALA A 196 25.93 26.00 27.27
CA ALA A 196 27.38 26.21 27.24
C ALA A 196 28.14 25.10 27.98
N LEU A 197 27.71 24.75 29.20
CA LEU A 197 28.32 23.66 29.99
C LEU A 197 28.20 22.31 29.28
N ALA A 198 27.07 22.04 28.64
CA ALA A 198 26.86 20.83 27.86
C ALA A 198 27.82 20.73 26.65
N LEU A 199 28.13 21.84 25.99
CA LEU A 199 29.12 21.90 24.92
C LEU A 199 30.56 21.70 25.43
N GLU A 200 30.88 22.27 26.59
CA GLU A 200 32.23 22.23 27.18
C GLU A 200 32.56 20.84 27.75
N GLU A 201 31.66 20.23 28.52
CA GLU A 201 31.94 18.97 29.20
C GLU A 201 31.73 17.74 28.29
N GLY A 202 30.80 17.80 27.33
CA GLY A 202 30.47 16.67 26.46
C GLY A 202 29.91 15.43 27.18
N ASP A 203 29.55 15.54 28.47
CA ASP A 203 28.98 14.45 29.26
C ASP A 203 27.47 14.32 28.96
N PRO A 204 26.98 13.13 28.52
CA PRO A 204 25.55 12.91 28.27
C PRO A 204 24.67 13.19 29.50
N LYS A 205 25.21 13.04 30.71
CA LYS A 205 24.47 13.34 31.96
C LYS A 205 24.21 14.83 32.16
N VAL A 206 24.96 15.69 31.49
CA VAL A 206 24.82 17.16 31.52
C VAL A 206 24.08 17.65 30.29
N ALA A 207 24.47 17.16 29.11
CA ALA A 207 23.87 17.56 27.85
C ALA A 207 22.40 17.16 27.73
N ARG A 208 22.03 15.94 28.15
CA ARG A 208 20.64 15.49 28.04
C ARG A 208 19.65 16.36 28.84
N PRO A 209 19.84 16.62 30.16
CA PRO A 209 18.93 17.51 30.88
C PRO A 209 18.88 18.95 30.35
N ALA A 210 20.02 19.46 29.85
CA ALA A 210 20.08 20.80 29.27
C ALA A 210 19.27 20.90 27.97
N LEU A 211 19.40 19.91 27.08
CA LEU A 211 18.66 19.81 25.83
C LEU A 211 17.17 19.52 26.06
N GLU A 212 16.82 18.68 27.03
CA GLU A 212 15.43 18.43 27.43
C GLU A 212 14.76 19.72 27.94
N LEU A 213 15.46 20.49 28.77
CA LEU A 213 14.96 21.79 29.21
C LEU A 213 14.81 22.77 28.03
N ALA A 214 15.77 22.77 27.11
CA ALA A 214 15.72 23.61 25.92
C ALA A 214 14.51 23.26 25.04
N SER A 215 14.20 21.97 24.84
CA SER A 215 12.99 21.54 24.15
C SER A 215 11.69 22.01 24.80
N GLU A 216 11.65 22.07 26.14
CA GLU A 216 10.42 22.42 26.87
C GLU A 216 10.16 23.92 26.98
N ILE A 217 11.20 24.73 27.20
CA ILE A 217 11.07 26.17 27.51
C ILE A 217 11.98 27.07 26.66
N GLY A 218 12.78 26.49 25.78
CA GLY A 218 13.68 27.21 24.91
C GLY A 218 12.97 27.94 23.77
N GLY A 219 13.76 28.73 23.05
CA GLY A 219 13.31 29.58 21.96
C GLY A 219 14.39 29.69 20.88
N PRO A 220 14.11 30.37 19.75
CA PRO A 220 15.01 30.42 18.60
C PRO A 220 16.43 30.90 18.94
N GLU A 221 16.59 31.74 19.96
CA GLU A 221 17.89 32.24 20.43
C GLU A 221 18.82 31.16 21.01
N HIS A 222 18.26 30.01 21.41
CA HIS A 222 19.01 28.87 21.96
C HIS A 222 19.37 27.82 20.90
N THR A 223 18.79 27.93 19.70
CA THR A 223 18.89 26.91 18.65
C THR A 223 20.32 26.69 18.18
N SER A 224 21.09 27.76 17.95
CA SER A 224 22.48 27.61 17.46
C SER A 224 23.36 26.84 18.44
N ALA A 225 23.15 26.97 19.76
CA ALA A 225 23.92 26.23 20.75
C ALA A 225 23.58 24.73 20.73
N ALA A 226 22.29 24.39 20.64
CA ALA A 226 21.85 23.00 20.47
C ALA A 226 22.32 22.41 19.13
N LEU A 227 22.32 23.20 18.06
CA LEU A 227 22.76 22.78 16.74
C LEU A 227 24.23 22.34 16.72
N GLN A 228 25.12 23.00 17.48
CA GLN A 228 26.52 22.55 17.56
C GLN A 228 26.65 21.14 18.17
N MET A 229 25.72 20.73 19.05
CA MET A 229 25.76 19.43 19.72
C MET A 229 25.39 18.26 18.80
N ILE A 230 24.83 18.51 17.60
CA ILE A 230 24.58 17.44 16.62
C ILE A 230 25.88 16.80 16.11
N LYS A 231 27.02 17.48 16.29
CA LYS A 231 28.38 16.96 16.00
C LYS A 231 28.95 16.07 17.10
N SER A 232 28.25 15.90 18.21
CA SER A 232 28.72 15.04 19.29
C SER A 232 28.92 13.61 18.78
N SER A 233 29.97 12.92 19.22
CA SER A 233 30.16 11.49 18.94
C SER A 233 29.15 10.62 19.69
N ASP A 234 28.55 11.14 20.77
CA ASP A 234 27.54 10.43 21.56
C ASP A 234 26.16 10.46 20.88
N LEU A 235 25.58 9.27 20.69
CA LEU A 235 24.28 9.11 20.03
C LEU A 235 23.15 9.81 20.78
N VAL A 236 23.13 9.76 22.11
CA VAL A 236 22.06 10.33 22.94
C VAL A 236 22.11 11.85 22.86
N ILE A 237 23.31 12.44 22.93
CA ILE A 237 23.48 13.89 22.78
C ILE A 237 23.00 14.34 21.41
N ARG A 238 23.40 13.66 20.33
CA ARG A 238 22.95 14.03 18.98
C ARG A 238 21.44 13.96 18.84
N GLN A 239 20.81 12.86 19.25
CA GLN A 239 19.37 12.70 19.15
C GLN A 239 18.62 13.80 19.92
N LYS A 240 19.04 14.08 21.15
CA LYS A 240 18.42 15.13 21.97
C LYS A 240 18.67 16.52 21.41
N ALA A 241 19.82 16.76 20.79
CA ALA A 241 20.13 18.02 20.13
C ALA A 241 19.23 18.22 18.91
N THR A 242 19.08 17.20 18.06
CA THR A 242 18.16 17.20 16.92
C THR A 242 16.72 17.48 17.36
N GLU A 243 16.21 16.76 18.36
CA GLU A 243 14.86 16.98 18.91
C GLU A 243 14.67 18.42 19.43
N ALA A 244 15.64 18.92 20.20
CA ALA A 244 15.57 20.27 20.76
C ALA A 244 15.60 21.33 19.66
N VAL A 245 16.44 21.18 18.64
CA VAL A 245 16.49 22.09 17.49
C VAL A 245 15.15 22.08 16.76
N ILE A 246 14.56 20.92 16.47
CA ILE A 246 13.26 20.83 15.77
C ILE A 246 12.15 21.57 16.54
N LEU A 247 12.14 21.49 17.87
CA LEU A 247 11.10 22.10 18.70
C LEU A 247 11.30 23.60 18.92
N MET A 248 12.54 24.09 18.96
CA MET A 248 12.87 25.49 19.24
C MET A 248 13.05 26.35 17.98
N ALA A 249 13.46 25.74 16.87
CA ALA A 249 13.96 26.47 15.72
C ALA A 249 12.86 27.14 14.89
N ASP A 250 13.23 28.25 14.27
CA ASP A 250 12.49 28.87 13.18
C ASP A 250 13.30 28.81 11.88
N SER A 251 12.73 29.33 10.78
CA SER A 251 13.38 29.39 9.47
C SER A 251 14.74 30.11 9.44
N THR A 252 15.13 30.88 10.48
CA THR A 252 16.38 31.63 10.47
C THR A 252 17.61 30.72 10.59
N ILE A 253 17.46 29.53 11.19
CA ILE A 253 18.58 28.57 11.36
C ILE A 253 18.91 27.79 10.09
N VAL A 254 18.02 27.81 9.07
CA VAL A 254 18.16 27.01 7.85
C VAL A 254 19.55 27.13 7.19
N PRO A 255 20.13 28.34 7.01
CA PRO A 255 21.46 28.46 6.42
C PRO A 255 22.56 27.76 7.25
N GLU A 256 22.45 27.78 8.58
CA GLU A 256 23.40 27.08 9.46
C GLU A 256 23.24 25.57 9.34
N VAL A 257 22.02 25.04 9.40
CA VAL A 257 21.73 23.59 9.28
C VAL A 257 22.20 23.05 7.92
N MET A 258 22.03 23.81 6.84
CA MET A 258 22.50 23.43 5.51
C MET A 258 24.01 23.19 5.40
N LEU A 259 24.83 23.77 6.30
CA LEU A 259 26.26 23.49 6.35
C LEU A 259 26.55 22.06 6.80
N PHE A 260 25.72 21.50 7.69
CA PHE A 260 25.88 20.16 8.26
C PHE A 260 25.44 19.04 7.29
N LEU A 261 24.69 19.36 6.23
CA LEU A 261 24.39 18.41 5.14
C LEU A 261 25.65 17.97 4.36
N LYS A 262 26.76 18.70 4.51
CA LYS A 262 28.05 18.38 3.86
C LYS A 262 29.09 17.84 4.83
N ASP A 263 28.69 17.50 6.05
CA ASP A 263 29.61 16.98 7.06
C ASP A 263 30.10 15.57 6.67
N ASP A 264 31.33 15.25 7.05
CA ASP A 264 31.93 13.94 6.76
C ASP A 264 31.24 12.82 7.56
N ASP A 265 30.76 13.13 8.77
CA ASP A 265 30.03 12.16 9.61
C ASP A 265 28.59 12.00 9.10
N VAL A 266 28.27 10.77 8.69
CA VAL A 266 26.93 10.38 8.25
C VAL A 266 25.86 10.69 9.30
N ASN A 267 26.15 10.55 10.59
CA ASN A 267 25.18 10.80 11.65
C ASN A 267 24.85 12.29 11.78
N VAL A 268 25.82 13.16 11.48
CA VAL A 268 25.63 14.61 11.45
C VAL A 268 24.76 14.99 10.25
N ARG A 269 25.03 14.41 9.08
CA ARG A 269 24.20 14.61 7.89
C ARG A 269 22.77 14.14 8.11
N ARG A 270 22.56 12.97 8.75
CA ARG A 270 21.23 12.46 9.12
C ARG A 270 20.49 13.45 10.03
N ALA A 271 21.14 13.88 11.12
CA ALA A 271 20.57 14.87 12.05
C ALA A 271 20.20 16.18 11.35
N ALA A 272 21.06 16.68 10.45
CA ALA A 272 20.78 17.88 9.68
C ALA A 272 19.55 17.70 8.77
N THR A 273 19.44 16.58 8.08
CA THR A 273 18.27 16.28 7.22
C THR A 273 16.99 16.13 8.05
N ASP A 274 17.05 15.49 9.23
CA ASP A 274 15.93 15.39 10.17
C ASP A 274 15.45 16.78 10.64
N ILE A 275 16.39 17.68 10.96
CA ILE A 275 16.07 19.07 11.34
C ILE A 275 15.38 19.80 10.19
N LEU A 276 15.91 19.71 8.98
CA LEU A 276 15.30 20.37 7.81
C LEU A 276 13.89 19.83 7.51
N ASN A 277 13.69 18.52 7.68
CA ASN A 277 12.37 17.89 7.59
C ASN A 277 11.40 18.46 8.63
N GLY A 278 11.82 18.53 9.90
CA GLY A 278 11.02 19.08 11.00
C GLY A 278 10.63 20.55 10.80
N LEU A 279 11.51 21.35 10.20
CA LEU A 279 11.28 22.78 9.92
C LEU A 279 10.26 23.04 8.80
N LYS A 280 10.12 22.12 7.84
CA LYS A 280 9.19 22.23 6.69
C LYS A 280 9.31 23.56 5.92
N ASP A 281 10.50 24.15 5.87
CA ASP A 281 10.73 25.40 5.14
C ASP A 281 10.99 25.12 3.66
N THR A 282 10.14 25.65 2.78
CA THR A 282 10.27 25.55 1.32
C THR A 282 11.63 26.01 0.76
N LYS A 283 12.36 26.88 1.46
CA LYS A 283 13.71 27.33 1.07
C LYS A 283 14.73 26.19 1.08
N THR A 284 14.45 25.10 1.81
CA THR A 284 15.33 23.94 1.94
C THR A 284 15.26 23.00 0.75
N ALA A 285 14.25 23.14 -0.13
CA ALA A 285 13.98 22.19 -1.22
C ALA A 285 15.22 21.91 -2.09
N SER A 286 15.97 22.95 -2.49
CA SER A 286 17.18 22.77 -3.30
C SER A 286 18.30 22.01 -2.57
N ALA A 287 18.40 22.17 -1.25
CA ALA A 287 19.37 21.45 -0.43
C ALA A 287 18.98 19.99 -0.25
N LEU A 288 17.70 19.72 0.01
CA LEU A 288 17.15 18.37 0.16
C LEU A 288 17.24 17.57 -1.16
N VAL A 289 17.02 18.21 -2.32
CA VAL A 289 17.20 17.57 -3.64
C VAL A 289 18.65 17.10 -3.84
N LYS A 290 19.63 17.84 -3.30
CA LYS A 290 21.04 17.38 -3.30
C LYS A 290 21.24 16.23 -2.31
N ALA A 291 20.58 16.25 -1.16
CA ALA A 291 20.64 15.17 -0.16
C ALA A 291 20.00 13.86 -0.65
N MET A 292 19.07 13.90 -1.61
CA MET A 292 18.60 12.69 -2.31
C MET A 292 19.71 11.96 -3.09
N LYS A 293 20.87 12.61 -3.31
CA LYS A 293 22.07 12.00 -3.90
C LYS A 293 23.14 11.66 -2.86
N ASP A 294 22.83 11.70 -1.57
CA ASP A 294 23.80 11.33 -0.54
C ASP A 294 24.19 9.85 -0.67
N ALA A 295 25.42 9.52 -0.28
CA ALA A 295 25.90 8.14 -0.28
C ALA A 295 25.14 7.26 0.73
N ASP A 296 24.68 7.85 1.83
CA ASP A 296 23.94 7.14 2.87
C ASP A 296 22.44 7.02 2.54
N TRP A 297 21.91 5.81 2.67
CA TRP A 297 20.53 5.51 2.32
C TRP A 297 19.50 6.21 3.21
N TRP A 298 19.79 6.38 4.50
CA TRP A 298 18.89 7.03 5.45
C TRP A 298 18.78 8.53 5.17
N VAL A 299 19.90 9.19 4.81
CA VAL A 299 19.88 10.59 4.38
C VAL A 299 19.00 10.77 3.14
N ARG A 300 19.10 9.88 2.15
CA ARG A 300 18.25 9.92 0.96
C ARG A 300 16.78 9.74 1.29
N GLU A 301 16.45 8.82 2.19
CA GLU A 301 15.08 8.54 2.61
C GLU A 301 14.44 9.75 3.31
N ILE A 302 15.09 10.31 4.35
CA ILE A 302 14.56 11.50 5.04
C ILE A 302 14.44 12.69 4.07
N ALA A 303 15.41 12.87 3.18
CA ALA A 303 15.35 13.94 2.19
C ALA A 303 14.14 13.77 1.24
N THR A 304 13.86 12.54 0.83
CA THR A 304 12.69 12.19 0.02
C THR A 304 11.40 12.46 0.79
N ASP A 305 11.32 12.02 2.06
CA ASP A 305 10.18 12.25 2.94
C ASP A 305 9.89 13.75 3.10
N ALA A 306 10.92 14.54 3.41
CA ALA A 306 10.83 15.98 3.58
C ALA A 306 10.34 16.68 2.31
N LEU A 307 10.89 16.30 1.15
CA LEU A 307 10.45 16.87 -0.13
C LEU A 307 9.01 16.47 -0.46
N SER A 308 8.61 15.23 -0.18
CA SER A 308 7.24 14.76 -0.38
C SER A 308 6.24 15.51 0.50
N GLU A 309 6.60 15.84 1.74
CA GLU A 309 5.78 16.64 2.65
C GLU A 309 5.70 18.12 2.22
N LEU A 310 6.80 18.68 1.72
CA LEU A 310 6.82 20.04 1.15
C LEU A 310 5.93 20.14 -0.09
N GLY A 311 6.06 19.17 -1.00
CA GLY A 311 5.28 19.06 -2.23
C GLY A 311 5.33 20.29 -3.14
N GLY A 312 4.38 20.35 -4.07
CA GLY A 312 4.19 21.47 -4.98
C GLY A 312 5.01 21.40 -6.28
N GLY A 313 4.45 21.97 -7.35
CA GLY A 313 4.99 21.80 -8.71
C GLY A 313 6.44 22.26 -8.90
N LYS A 314 6.90 23.27 -8.14
CA LYS A 314 8.32 23.70 -8.19
C LYS A 314 9.26 22.62 -7.66
N VAL A 315 8.86 21.90 -6.61
CA VAL A 315 9.65 20.78 -6.04
C VAL A 315 9.62 19.60 -7.00
N SER A 316 8.45 19.29 -7.56
CA SER A 316 8.30 18.29 -8.62
C SER A 316 9.24 18.56 -9.79
N GLU A 317 9.30 19.78 -10.30
CA GLU A 317 10.21 20.11 -11.41
C GLU A 317 11.69 19.97 -11.03
N MET A 318 12.08 20.26 -9.78
CA MET A 318 13.46 20.07 -9.32
C MET A 318 13.89 18.61 -9.23
N ILE A 319 12.96 17.69 -8.95
CA ILE A 319 13.25 16.25 -8.76
C ILE A 319 13.16 15.48 -10.09
N LYS A 320 12.51 16.03 -11.11
CA LYS A 320 12.23 15.36 -12.38
C LYS A 320 13.48 14.79 -13.07
N GLU A 321 14.61 15.48 -13.00
CA GLU A 321 15.87 14.99 -13.56
C GLU A 321 16.45 13.79 -12.78
N LEU A 322 16.13 13.64 -11.49
CA LEU A 322 16.60 12.54 -10.66
C LEU A 322 15.99 11.20 -11.03
N LEU A 323 14.85 11.20 -11.73
CA LEU A 323 14.25 9.99 -12.29
C LEU A 323 15.18 9.28 -13.26
N PHE A 324 16.13 9.99 -13.87
CA PHE A 324 17.07 9.44 -14.86
C PHE A 324 18.52 9.48 -14.36
N ASP A 325 18.72 9.51 -13.03
CA ASP A 325 20.07 9.47 -12.46
C ASP A 325 20.76 8.12 -12.76
N LYS A 326 22.09 8.14 -12.84
CA LYS A 326 22.90 6.93 -13.09
C LYS A 326 22.77 5.93 -11.94
N ASP A 327 22.57 6.40 -10.72
CA ASP A 327 22.44 5.58 -9.52
C ASP A 327 20.98 5.13 -9.34
N GLU A 328 20.75 3.81 -9.31
CA GLU A 328 19.43 3.23 -9.15
C GLU A 328 18.76 3.61 -7.82
N SER A 329 19.55 3.81 -6.76
CA SER A 329 19.02 4.24 -5.46
C SER A 329 18.45 5.66 -5.53
N VAL A 330 19.09 6.55 -6.29
CA VAL A 330 18.60 7.92 -6.50
C VAL A 330 17.33 7.91 -7.34
N ARG A 331 17.29 7.09 -8.41
CA ARG A 331 16.07 6.90 -9.20
C ARG A 331 14.91 6.39 -8.34
N ARG A 332 15.15 5.39 -7.48
CA ARG A 332 14.13 4.86 -6.54
C ARG A 332 13.59 5.95 -5.62
N CYS A 333 14.45 6.79 -5.03
CA CYS A 333 14.02 7.91 -4.20
C CYS A 333 13.16 8.93 -4.99
N ALA A 334 13.54 9.25 -6.22
CA ALA A 334 12.78 10.14 -7.09
C ALA A 334 11.39 9.55 -7.42
N VAL A 335 11.30 8.26 -7.74
CA VAL A 335 10.01 7.61 -8.00
C VAL A 335 9.15 7.56 -6.73
N GLU A 336 9.73 7.24 -5.57
CA GLU A 336 9.02 7.23 -4.29
C GLU A 336 8.43 8.62 -3.95
N PHE A 337 9.16 9.70 -4.24
CA PHE A 337 8.62 11.05 -4.13
C PHE A 337 7.34 11.23 -4.98
N TYR A 338 7.34 10.81 -6.24
CA TYR A 338 6.17 10.92 -7.11
C TYR A 338 5.03 9.96 -6.75
N CYS A 339 5.32 8.80 -6.17
CA CYS A 339 4.29 7.92 -5.58
C CYS A 339 3.46 8.67 -4.53
N ARG A 340 4.12 9.50 -3.70
CA ARG A 340 3.49 10.20 -2.59
C ARG A 340 2.79 11.48 -3.02
N VAL A 341 3.43 12.29 -3.87
CA VAL A 341 2.89 13.58 -4.33
C VAL A 341 1.83 13.40 -5.42
N LYS A 342 1.91 12.31 -6.20
CA LYS A 342 0.96 11.97 -7.27
C LYS A 342 0.83 13.07 -8.33
N ASP A 343 1.94 13.75 -8.62
CA ASP A 343 1.98 14.86 -9.57
C ASP A 343 1.90 14.35 -11.03
N PRO A 344 0.85 14.71 -11.80
CA PRO A 344 0.72 14.27 -13.19
C PRO A 344 1.83 14.77 -14.13
N SER A 345 2.57 15.82 -13.76
CA SER A 345 3.69 16.35 -14.57
C SER A 345 4.84 15.36 -14.76
N ALA A 346 4.89 14.29 -13.95
CA ALA A 346 5.85 13.21 -14.04
C ALA A 346 5.38 12.02 -14.90
N LEU A 347 4.14 12.03 -15.42
CA LEU A 347 3.56 10.89 -16.14
C LEU A 347 4.47 10.38 -17.26
N GLU A 348 4.91 11.26 -18.16
CA GLU A 348 5.79 10.90 -19.27
C GLU A 348 7.14 10.34 -18.80
N ALA A 349 7.68 10.87 -17.70
CA ALA A 349 8.95 10.43 -17.16
C ALA A 349 8.82 9.04 -16.50
N LEU A 350 7.76 8.82 -15.73
CA LEU A 350 7.45 7.53 -15.10
C LEU A 350 7.13 6.44 -16.13
N VAL A 351 6.47 6.78 -17.24
CA VAL A 351 6.24 5.85 -18.35
C VAL A 351 7.56 5.38 -18.96
N LYS A 352 8.57 6.25 -19.09
CA LYS A 352 9.91 5.84 -19.56
C LYS A 352 10.61 4.89 -18.59
N LEU A 353 10.40 5.07 -17.28
CA LEU A 353 10.99 4.19 -16.25
C LEU A 353 10.38 2.79 -16.18
N LEU A 354 9.31 2.52 -16.94
CA LEU A 354 8.85 1.15 -17.16
C LEU A 354 9.87 0.30 -17.95
N GLU A 355 10.84 0.94 -18.61
CA GLU A 355 11.92 0.27 -19.35
C GLU A 355 13.26 0.30 -18.60
N ASP A 356 13.27 0.68 -17.31
CA ASP A 356 14.49 0.77 -16.49
C ASP A 356 15.16 -0.60 -16.31
N GLU A 357 16.49 -0.62 -16.27
CA GLU A 357 17.27 -1.84 -16.05
C GLU A 357 17.01 -2.45 -14.66
N ASP A 358 16.76 -1.61 -13.66
CA ASP A 358 16.48 -2.03 -12.29
C ASP A 358 15.00 -2.38 -12.11
N TRP A 359 14.74 -3.64 -11.73
CA TRP A 359 13.37 -4.13 -11.55
C TRP A 359 12.58 -3.40 -10.47
N TRP A 360 13.27 -2.88 -9.44
CA TRP A 360 12.62 -2.16 -8.36
C TRP A 360 12.21 -0.75 -8.80
N VAL A 361 13.02 -0.08 -9.63
CA VAL A 361 12.60 1.17 -10.30
C VAL A 361 11.36 0.94 -11.17
N ARG A 362 11.35 -0.14 -11.98
CA ARG A 362 10.17 -0.50 -12.79
C ARG A 362 8.92 -0.73 -11.94
N GLU A 363 9.03 -1.50 -10.85
CA GLU A 363 7.93 -1.75 -9.91
C GLU A 363 7.39 -0.46 -9.30
N LYS A 364 8.27 0.41 -8.83
CA LYS A 364 7.88 1.69 -8.25
C LYS A 364 7.24 2.61 -9.28
N ALA A 365 7.71 2.60 -10.52
CA ALA A 365 7.11 3.38 -11.60
C ALA A 365 5.67 2.89 -11.92
N ILE A 366 5.44 1.58 -11.95
CA ILE A 366 4.09 0.99 -12.08
C ILE A 366 3.19 1.50 -10.95
N THR A 367 3.66 1.43 -9.71
CA THR A 367 2.93 1.90 -8.53
C THR A 367 2.63 3.41 -8.60
N ALA A 368 3.62 4.24 -8.98
CA ALA A 368 3.46 5.68 -9.12
C ALA A 368 2.41 6.05 -10.18
N LEU A 369 2.46 5.43 -11.35
CA LEU A 369 1.48 5.60 -12.43
C LEU A 369 0.07 5.19 -11.97
N GLY A 370 -0.02 4.09 -11.22
CA GLY A 370 -1.26 3.65 -10.59
C GLY A 370 -1.88 4.70 -9.66
N PHE A 371 -1.05 5.37 -8.85
CA PHE A 371 -1.52 6.43 -7.94
C PHE A 371 -1.81 7.77 -8.61
N ILE A 372 -1.13 8.10 -9.71
CA ILE A 372 -1.48 9.25 -10.54
C ILE A 372 -2.86 9.03 -11.18
N GLY A 373 -3.14 7.80 -11.60
CA GLY A 373 -4.48 7.39 -12.04
C GLY A 373 -4.85 7.82 -13.47
N ASP A 374 -3.87 8.18 -14.30
CA ASP A 374 -4.11 8.56 -15.69
C ASP A 374 -4.29 7.32 -16.59
N PRO A 375 -5.43 7.15 -17.29
CA PRO A 375 -5.67 6.03 -18.20
C PRO A 375 -4.63 5.87 -19.32
N VAL A 376 -3.91 6.94 -19.70
CA VAL A 376 -2.82 6.88 -20.69
C VAL A 376 -1.71 5.90 -20.27
N ALA A 377 -1.53 5.67 -18.97
CA ALA A 377 -0.53 4.73 -18.45
C ALA A 377 -0.89 3.24 -18.65
N ILE A 378 -2.15 2.92 -18.98
CA ILE A 378 -2.62 1.52 -19.07
C ILE A 378 -1.88 0.76 -20.17
N GLU A 379 -1.76 1.33 -21.37
CA GLU A 379 -1.08 0.66 -22.49
C GLU A 379 0.42 0.45 -22.22
N PRO A 380 1.19 1.46 -21.74
CA PRO A 380 2.56 1.26 -21.30
C PRO A 380 2.72 0.19 -20.21
N ILE A 381 1.92 0.22 -19.15
CA ILE A 381 1.95 -0.80 -18.08
C ILE A 381 1.64 -2.19 -18.65
N SER A 382 0.71 -2.29 -19.60
CA SER A 382 0.32 -3.55 -20.25
C SER A 382 1.41 -4.19 -21.10
N LYS A 383 2.48 -3.45 -21.45
CA LYS A 383 3.66 -4.06 -22.11
C LYS A 383 4.50 -4.91 -21.16
N LEU A 384 4.40 -4.66 -19.84
CA LEU A 384 5.17 -5.37 -18.81
C LEU A 384 4.49 -6.67 -18.33
N LEU A 385 3.39 -7.11 -18.93
CA LEU A 385 2.69 -8.34 -18.53
C LEU A 385 3.60 -9.59 -18.61
N GLY A 386 4.63 -9.57 -19.47
CA GLY A 386 5.62 -10.64 -19.59
C GLY A 386 6.82 -10.52 -18.64
N ASP A 387 6.97 -9.40 -17.92
CA ASP A 387 8.10 -9.17 -17.02
C ASP A 387 7.87 -9.93 -15.69
N LYS A 388 8.66 -10.99 -15.49
CA LYS A 388 8.52 -11.90 -14.35
C LYS A 388 8.80 -11.26 -12.99
N GLU A 389 9.55 -10.15 -12.97
CA GLU A 389 9.98 -9.46 -11.75
C GLU A 389 8.90 -8.50 -11.25
N VAL A 390 8.15 -7.86 -12.16
CA VAL A 390 7.18 -6.79 -11.81
C VAL A 390 5.73 -7.09 -12.15
N LYS A 391 5.43 -8.19 -12.88
CA LYS A 391 4.05 -8.54 -13.29
C LYS A 391 3.05 -8.64 -12.13
N TRP A 392 3.52 -8.90 -10.91
CA TRP A 392 2.69 -8.98 -9.71
C TRP A 392 2.16 -7.61 -9.23
N ALA A 393 2.83 -6.51 -9.56
CA ALA A 393 2.43 -5.15 -9.18
C ALA A 393 1.39 -4.55 -10.14
N ILE A 394 1.35 -5.05 -11.39
CA ILE A 394 0.49 -4.55 -12.47
C ILE A 394 -0.99 -4.53 -12.09
N PRO A 395 -1.59 -5.61 -11.53
CA PRO A 395 -3.01 -5.61 -11.23
C PRO A 395 -3.45 -4.47 -10.31
N LYS A 396 -2.68 -4.26 -9.23
CA LYS A 396 -2.98 -3.24 -8.24
C LYS A 396 -2.87 -1.83 -8.82
N ALA A 397 -1.87 -1.58 -9.68
CA ALA A 397 -1.73 -0.29 -10.35
C ALA A 397 -2.89 -0.04 -11.32
N LEU A 398 -3.25 -1.02 -12.14
CA LEU A 398 -4.39 -0.92 -13.06
C LEU A 398 -5.73 -0.70 -12.34
N ALA A 399 -5.93 -1.38 -11.20
CA ALA A 399 -7.09 -1.14 -10.34
C ALA A 399 -7.12 0.28 -9.78
N SER A 400 -5.95 0.81 -9.39
CA SER A 400 -5.82 2.17 -8.84
C SER A 400 -6.09 3.26 -9.88
N ILE A 401 -5.81 2.99 -11.17
CA ILE A 401 -6.22 3.86 -12.29
C ILE A 401 -7.74 3.87 -12.45
N GLY A 402 -8.42 2.75 -12.16
CA GLY A 402 -9.89 2.70 -12.10
C GLY A 402 -10.59 2.72 -13.46
N HIS A 403 -9.88 2.57 -14.57
CA HIS A 403 -10.47 2.63 -15.91
C HIS A 403 -10.69 1.24 -16.52
N LYS A 404 -11.90 1.01 -17.07
CA LYS A 404 -12.36 -0.31 -17.56
C LYS A 404 -11.50 -0.89 -18.69
N SER A 405 -10.81 -0.06 -19.48
CA SER A 405 -9.90 -0.55 -20.53
C SER A 405 -8.77 -1.46 -19.98
N ALA A 406 -8.46 -1.36 -18.69
CA ALA A 406 -7.51 -2.24 -18.04
C ALA A 406 -7.97 -3.72 -17.96
N LEU A 407 -9.27 -4.01 -18.08
CA LEU A 407 -9.80 -5.38 -18.03
C LEU A 407 -9.19 -6.29 -19.10
N LYS A 408 -8.87 -5.75 -20.28
CA LYS A 408 -8.20 -6.49 -21.36
C LYS A 408 -6.78 -6.93 -20.98
N ALA A 409 -6.07 -6.14 -20.18
CA ALA A 409 -4.74 -6.50 -19.69
C ALA A 409 -4.84 -7.48 -18.51
N LEU A 410 -5.76 -7.23 -17.59
CA LEU A 410 -6.04 -8.09 -16.43
C LEU A 410 -6.49 -9.49 -16.85
N SER A 411 -7.27 -9.64 -17.92
CA SER A 411 -7.71 -10.96 -18.41
C SER A 411 -6.55 -11.88 -18.82
N LYS A 412 -5.41 -11.32 -19.23
CA LYS A 412 -4.20 -12.09 -19.50
C LYS A 412 -3.52 -12.58 -18.21
N LEU A 413 -3.48 -11.75 -17.17
CA LEU A 413 -2.91 -12.09 -15.86
C LEU A 413 -3.81 -13.03 -15.04
N ALA A 414 -5.10 -13.09 -15.36
CA ALA A 414 -6.03 -14.02 -14.73
C ALA A 414 -5.64 -15.49 -14.97
N LYS A 415 -4.84 -15.77 -16.02
CA LYS A 415 -4.34 -17.11 -16.38
C LYS A 415 -2.86 -17.31 -16.03
N ASP A 416 -2.29 -16.44 -15.18
CA ASP A 416 -0.88 -16.48 -14.84
C ASP A 416 -0.49 -17.72 -14.02
N ASP A 417 0.76 -18.19 -14.20
CA ASP A 417 1.28 -19.35 -13.48
C ASP A 417 1.36 -19.11 -11.96
N LYS A 418 1.63 -17.87 -11.54
CA LYS A 418 1.75 -17.52 -10.12
C LYS A 418 0.39 -17.19 -9.50
N THR A 419 0.01 -17.96 -8.48
CA THR A 419 -1.21 -17.74 -7.67
C THR A 419 -1.31 -16.31 -7.13
N GLN A 420 -0.19 -15.70 -6.71
CA GLN A 420 -0.16 -14.32 -6.23
C GLN A 420 -0.64 -13.32 -7.29
N VAL A 421 -0.22 -13.49 -8.55
CA VAL A 421 -0.60 -12.59 -9.65
C VAL A 421 -2.08 -12.75 -9.97
N ARG A 422 -2.59 -13.99 -10.00
CA ARG A 422 -4.01 -14.26 -10.19
C ARG A 422 -4.86 -13.67 -9.07
N MET A 423 -4.45 -13.80 -7.81
CA MET A 423 -5.17 -13.22 -6.67
C MET A 423 -5.24 -11.68 -6.72
N GLU A 424 -4.14 -10.99 -7.05
CA GLU A 424 -4.17 -9.53 -7.20
C GLU A 424 -4.97 -9.10 -8.44
N THR A 425 -4.96 -9.90 -9.50
CA THR A 425 -5.83 -9.71 -10.68
C THR A 425 -7.29 -9.81 -10.32
N LEU A 426 -7.67 -10.82 -9.55
CA LEU A 426 -9.04 -11.05 -9.11
C LEU A 426 -9.58 -9.84 -8.33
N LYS A 427 -8.81 -9.35 -7.36
CA LYS A 427 -9.16 -8.14 -6.58
C LYS A 427 -9.26 -6.90 -7.48
N ALA A 428 -8.32 -6.74 -8.42
CA ALA A 428 -8.30 -5.62 -9.35
C ALA A 428 -9.55 -5.57 -10.24
N VAL A 429 -9.91 -6.72 -10.82
CA VAL A 429 -11.11 -6.88 -11.66
C VAL A 429 -12.37 -6.60 -10.83
N GLY A 430 -12.44 -7.13 -9.60
CA GLY A 430 -13.51 -6.85 -8.66
C GLY A 430 -13.70 -5.37 -8.35
N GLY A 431 -12.60 -4.61 -8.21
CA GLY A 431 -12.63 -3.17 -7.97
C GLY A 431 -13.11 -2.34 -9.16
N LEU A 432 -12.83 -2.77 -10.40
CA LEU A 432 -13.24 -2.07 -11.62
C LEU A 432 -14.73 -2.25 -11.95
N GLY A 433 -15.27 -3.44 -11.67
CA GLY A 433 -16.68 -3.78 -11.86
C GLY A 433 -17.18 -3.68 -13.31
N GLY A 434 -18.49 -3.85 -13.49
CA GLY A 434 -19.15 -3.94 -14.79
C GLY A 434 -19.23 -5.36 -15.35
N ASP A 435 -19.96 -5.52 -16.45
CA ASP A 435 -20.33 -6.86 -16.97
C ASP A 435 -19.11 -7.68 -17.43
N GLU A 436 -18.14 -7.04 -18.09
CA GLU A 436 -16.87 -7.68 -18.46
C GLU A 436 -16.07 -8.16 -17.24
N ALA A 437 -16.09 -7.40 -16.15
CA ALA A 437 -15.44 -7.79 -14.90
C ALA A 437 -16.17 -8.98 -14.25
N VAL A 438 -17.50 -8.97 -14.23
CA VAL A 438 -18.31 -10.10 -13.73
C VAL A 438 -17.99 -11.37 -14.52
N ALA A 439 -17.95 -11.29 -15.86
CA ALA A 439 -17.60 -12.42 -16.71
C ALA A 439 -16.21 -12.96 -16.38
N LEU A 440 -15.21 -12.08 -16.23
CA LEU A 440 -13.85 -12.49 -15.88
C LEU A 440 -13.77 -13.10 -14.48
N VAL A 441 -14.44 -12.53 -13.47
CA VAL A 441 -14.47 -13.11 -12.12
C VAL A 441 -15.15 -14.48 -12.11
N LYS A 442 -16.23 -14.69 -12.89
CA LYS A 442 -16.83 -16.02 -13.06
C LYS A 442 -15.80 -17.02 -13.57
N THR A 443 -15.01 -16.68 -14.60
CA THR A 443 -13.97 -17.59 -15.10
C THR A 443 -12.91 -17.91 -14.04
N MET A 444 -12.54 -16.93 -13.21
CA MET A 444 -11.58 -17.11 -12.12
C MET A 444 -12.16 -17.89 -10.92
N ALA A 445 -13.49 -17.95 -10.76
CA ALA A 445 -14.10 -18.82 -9.76
C ALA A 445 -13.89 -20.31 -10.05
N LEU A 446 -13.50 -20.66 -11.28
CA LEU A 446 -13.11 -22.01 -11.69
C LEU A 446 -11.60 -22.28 -11.54
N ASP A 447 -10.83 -21.38 -10.91
CA ASP A 447 -9.38 -21.56 -10.71
C ASP A 447 -9.08 -22.83 -9.92
N SER A 448 -7.97 -23.50 -10.23
CA SER A 448 -7.53 -24.69 -9.49
C SER A 448 -7.21 -24.44 -8.01
N GLU A 449 -6.91 -23.21 -7.62
CA GLU A 449 -6.58 -22.84 -6.24
C GLU A 449 -7.84 -22.48 -5.44
N PRO A 450 -8.18 -23.21 -4.35
CA PRO A 450 -9.38 -22.97 -3.56
C PRO A 450 -9.52 -21.53 -3.03
N ARG A 451 -8.39 -20.92 -2.63
CA ARG A 451 -8.41 -19.52 -2.13
C ARG A 451 -8.89 -18.52 -3.18
N ILE A 452 -8.55 -18.75 -4.46
CA ILE A 452 -9.00 -17.88 -5.56
C ILE A 452 -10.49 -18.10 -5.82
N GLN A 453 -10.96 -19.35 -5.77
CA GLN A 453 -12.39 -19.67 -5.91
C GLN A 453 -13.25 -18.97 -4.85
N GLU A 454 -12.86 -19.09 -3.58
CA GLU A 454 -13.56 -18.48 -2.45
C GLU A 454 -13.64 -16.95 -2.60
N GLU A 455 -12.51 -16.31 -2.89
CA GLU A 455 -12.44 -14.86 -3.08
C GLU A 455 -13.27 -14.43 -4.30
N ALA A 456 -13.27 -15.21 -5.39
CA ALA A 456 -14.03 -14.88 -6.59
C ALA A 456 -15.54 -14.91 -6.33
N LEU A 457 -16.03 -15.89 -5.58
CA LEU A 457 -17.44 -15.95 -5.17
C LEU A 457 -17.84 -14.77 -4.26
N LEU A 458 -16.94 -14.35 -3.36
CA LEU A 458 -17.16 -13.16 -2.53
C LEU A 458 -17.24 -11.88 -3.38
N ILE A 459 -16.34 -11.73 -4.35
CA ILE A 459 -16.36 -10.58 -5.27
C ILE A 459 -17.60 -10.61 -6.17
N LEU A 460 -18.00 -11.75 -6.72
CA LEU A 460 -19.26 -11.89 -7.47
C LEU A 460 -20.45 -11.46 -6.63
N ARG A 461 -20.50 -11.89 -5.37
CA ARG A 461 -21.55 -11.46 -4.44
C ARG A 461 -21.57 -9.95 -4.26
N SER A 462 -20.41 -9.32 -4.09
CA SER A 462 -20.32 -7.87 -3.97
C SER A 462 -20.76 -7.15 -5.25
N LEU A 463 -20.38 -7.66 -6.43
CA LEU A 463 -20.67 -7.04 -7.72
C LEU A 463 -22.13 -7.17 -8.14
N THR A 464 -22.77 -8.32 -7.86
CA THR A 464 -24.12 -8.61 -8.34
C THR A 464 -25.19 -8.51 -7.24
N GLY A 465 -24.81 -8.35 -5.98
CA GLY A 465 -25.72 -8.24 -4.84
C GLY A 465 -26.44 -9.55 -4.44
N ARG A 466 -26.03 -10.71 -4.98
CA ARG A 466 -26.60 -12.03 -4.64
C ARG A 466 -25.51 -13.04 -4.30
N ILE A 467 -25.84 -14.09 -3.55
CA ILE A 467 -24.91 -15.19 -3.29
C ILE A 467 -24.79 -16.03 -4.57
N TRP A 468 -23.58 -16.44 -4.91
CA TRP A 468 -23.26 -17.36 -5.99
C TRP A 468 -22.74 -18.66 -5.42
N LEU A 469 -23.24 -19.78 -5.95
CA LEU A 469 -22.64 -21.10 -5.71
C LEU A 469 -21.70 -21.46 -6.86
N LEU A 470 -20.67 -22.26 -6.59
CA LEU A 470 -19.73 -22.70 -7.63
C LEU A 470 -20.45 -23.45 -8.76
N ASP A 471 -21.44 -24.28 -8.42
CA ASP A 471 -22.26 -25.00 -9.39
C ASP A 471 -23.05 -24.05 -10.30
N GLU A 472 -23.60 -22.97 -9.76
CA GLU A 472 -24.30 -21.94 -10.54
C GLU A 472 -23.36 -21.21 -11.51
N VAL A 473 -22.13 -20.92 -11.07
CA VAL A 473 -21.11 -20.31 -11.94
C VAL A 473 -20.71 -21.27 -13.06
N MET A 474 -20.54 -22.56 -12.75
CA MET A 474 -20.26 -23.59 -13.76
C MET A 474 -21.42 -23.76 -14.75
N GLU A 475 -22.67 -23.74 -14.29
CA GLU A 475 -23.85 -23.82 -15.15
C GLU A 475 -23.99 -22.58 -16.04
N GLU A 476 -23.75 -21.38 -15.52
CA GLU A 476 -23.81 -20.16 -16.33
C GLU A 476 -22.66 -20.06 -17.32
N ILE A 477 -21.43 -20.45 -16.96
CA ILE A 477 -20.32 -20.52 -17.92
C ILE A 477 -20.61 -21.59 -18.97
N LYS A 478 -21.15 -22.75 -18.59
CA LYS A 478 -21.61 -23.76 -19.57
C LYS A 478 -22.75 -23.25 -20.43
N ALA A 479 -23.67 -22.47 -19.90
CA ALA A 479 -24.78 -21.88 -20.66
C ALA A 479 -24.33 -20.71 -21.55
N GLU A 480 -23.30 -19.97 -21.14
CA GLU A 480 -22.59 -18.98 -21.96
C GLU A 480 -21.78 -19.69 -23.04
N ASP A 481 -21.03 -20.75 -22.71
CA ASP A 481 -20.35 -21.67 -23.64
C ASP A 481 -21.34 -22.45 -24.51
N ASP A 482 -22.59 -22.67 -24.12
CA ASP A 482 -23.66 -23.26 -24.96
C ASP A 482 -24.32 -22.17 -25.85
N LYS A 483 -24.28 -20.89 -25.43
CA LYS A 483 -24.74 -19.73 -26.21
C LYS A 483 -23.68 -19.21 -27.18
N THR A 484 -22.39 -19.33 -26.84
CA THR A 484 -21.23 -19.01 -27.69
C THR A 484 -20.69 -20.26 -28.40
N GLY A 485 -20.99 -21.45 -27.89
CA GLY A 485 -20.79 -22.77 -28.52
C GLY A 485 -21.95 -23.19 -29.42
N GLY A 486 -22.72 -22.21 -29.90
CA GLY A 486 -23.39 -22.33 -31.20
C GLY A 486 -22.39 -22.43 -32.36
N ASP A 487 -21.09 -22.15 -32.14
CA ASP A 487 -20.08 -22.02 -33.20
C ASP A 487 -18.74 -22.75 -32.96
N GLU A 488 -18.75 -23.91 -32.31
CA GLU A 488 -17.80 -24.98 -32.68
C GLU A 488 -18.62 -26.27 -32.93
N PRO A 489 -18.56 -26.86 -34.14
CA PRO A 489 -19.37 -28.01 -34.48
C PRO A 489 -18.92 -29.24 -33.67
N GLU A 490 -19.86 -29.99 -33.10
CA GLU A 490 -19.64 -31.40 -32.82
C GLU A 490 -18.93 -32.03 -34.03
N GLU A 491 -17.76 -32.65 -33.82
CA GLU A 491 -17.08 -33.36 -34.90
C GLU A 491 -18.03 -34.38 -35.51
N ALA A 492 -18.48 -34.10 -36.72
CA ALA A 492 -19.45 -34.93 -37.41
C ALA A 492 -18.88 -36.35 -37.59
N LYS A 493 -19.61 -37.35 -37.11
CA LYS A 493 -19.20 -38.75 -37.11
C LYS A 493 -19.58 -39.40 -38.43
N ALA A 494 -18.84 -40.46 -38.80
CA ALA A 494 -19.15 -41.24 -40.00
C ALA A 494 -20.59 -41.78 -39.93
N GLY A 495 -21.40 -41.44 -40.94
CA GLY A 495 -22.82 -41.78 -41.01
C GLY A 495 -23.78 -40.63 -40.72
N ASP A 496 -23.30 -39.50 -40.19
CA ASP A 496 -24.14 -38.34 -39.89
C ASP A 496 -24.78 -37.74 -41.15
N ARG A 497 -26.01 -37.24 -40.99
CA ARG A 497 -26.73 -36.45 -41.99
C ARG A 497 -26.88 -35.03 -41.46
N LEU A 498 -26.28 -34.07 -42.15
CA LEU A 498 -26.25 -32.68 -41.74
C LEU A 498 -26.83 -31.81 -42.86
N THR A 499 -27.62 -30.79 -42.51
CA THR A 499 -27.94 -29.72 -43.45
C THR A 499 -26.86 -28.66 -43.30
N GLU A 500 -26.05 -28.45 -44.34
CA GLU A 500 -24.90 -27.55 -44.31
C GLU A 500 -24.91 -26.61 -45.52
N ALA A 501 -24.35 -25.42 -45.34
CA ALA A 501 -23.96 -24.57 -46.44
C ALA A 501 -22.62 -25.05 -46.99
N ILE A 502 -22.58 -25.33 -48.29
CA ILE A 502 -21.44 -25.94 -48.99
C ILE A 502 -20.84 -24.87 -49.89
N LEU A 503 -19.57 -24.56 -49.68
CA LEU A 503 -18.78 -23.62 -50.46
C LEU A 503 -17.69 -24.39 -51.22
N VAL A 504 -17.72 -24.32 -52.55
CA VAL A 504 -16.65 -24.83 -53.40
C VAL A 504 -15.88 -23.62 -53.94
N VAL A 505 -14.55 -23.71 -53.85
CA VAL A 505 -13.60 -22.74 -54.40
C VAL A 505 -12.73 -23.46 -55.41
N ASP A 506 -12.61 -22.91 -56.61
CA ASP A 506 -11.75 -23.44 -57.66
C ASP A 506 -10.82 -22.34 -58.20
N LEU A 507 -9.55 -22.68 -58.40
CA LEU A 507 -8.56 -21.80 -58.99
C LEU A 507 -8.67 -21.80 -60.52
N CYS A 508 -8.99 -20.65 -61.10
CA CYS A 508 -9.10 -20.49 -62.55
C CYS A 508 -7.78 -20.83 -63.26
N LYS A 509 -7.87 -21.53 -64.39
CA LYS A 509 -6.72 -21.90 -65.24
C LYS A 509 -5.68 -22.79 -64.54
N SER A 510 -6.06 -23.51 -63.48
CA SER A 510 -5.19 -24.47 -62.78
C SER A 510 -4.52 -25.47 -63.74
N THR A 511 -5.25 -25.98 -64.74
CA THR A 511 -4.74 -26.91 -65.77
C THR A 511 -3.73 -26.26 -66.72
N ASP A 512 -3.91 -24.99 -67.07
CA ASP A 512 -2.96 -24.24 -67.91
C ASP A 512 -1.66 -23.99 -67.13
N VAL A 513 -1.78 -23.66 -65.83
CA VAL A 513 -0.64 -23.47 -64.94
C VAL A 513 0.16 -24.75 -64.77
N ALA A 514 -0.52 -25.87 -64.50
CA ALA A 514 0.13 -27.18 -64.35
C ALA A 514 0.83 -27.63 -65.64
N SER A 515 0.19 -27.47 -66.80
CA SER A 515 0.73 -27.90 -68.10
C SER A 515 1.90 -27.04 -68.60
N HIS A 516 1.90 -25.73 -68.33
CA HIS A 516 2.93 -24.81 -68.84
C HIS A 516 4.07 -24.53 -67.85
N TYR A 517 3.80 -24.57 -66.55
CA TYR A 517 4.78 -24.21 -65.51
C TYR A 517 5.10 -25.36 -64.52
N GLY A 518 4.42 -26.52 -64.67
CA GLY A 518 4.64 -27.72 -63.89
C GLY A 518 3.84 -27.77 -62.58
N ASP A 519 3.65 -28.98 -62.05
CA ASP A 519 2.86 -29.23 -60.83
C ASP A 519 3.39 -28.48 -59.59
N SER A 520 4.70 -28.22 -59.54
CA SER A 520 5.31 -27.41 -58.46
C SER A 520 4.82 -25.97 -58.44
N ALA A 521 4.56 -25.37 -59.61
CA ALA A 521 4.03 -24.00 -59.69
C ALA A 521 2.57 -23.93 -59.23
N LEU A 522 1.76 -24.95 -59.58
CA LEU A 522 0.39 -25.06 -59.08
C LEU A 522 0.37 -25.27 -57.56
N TYR A 523 1.28 -26.09 -57.02
CA TYR A 523 1.39 -26.33 -55.58
C TYR A 523 1.72 -25.06 -54.79
N GLU A 524 2.67 -24.24 -55.25
CA GLU A 524 2.98 -22.97 -54.57
C GLU A 524 1.81 -21.96 -54.65
N LEU A 525 1.10 -21.91 -55.77
CA LEU A 525 -0.08 -21.06 -55.92
C LEU A 525 -1.21 -21.51 -54.98
N MET A 526 -1.44 -22.82 -54.86
CA MET A 526 -2.38 -23.40 -53.91
C MET A 526 -1.99 -23.14 -52.45
N LYS A 527 -0.70 -23.17 -52.13
CA LYS A 527 -0.18 -22.83 -50.79
C LYS A 527 -0.36 -21.35 -50.45
N GLU A 528 -0.26 -20.46 -51.44
CA GLU A 528 -0.59 -19.05 -51.25
C GLU A 528 -2.09 -18.82 -51.08
N LEU A 529 -2.93 -19.52 -51.86
CA LEU A 529 -4.38 -19.48 -51.69
C LEU A 529 -4.78 -20.01 -50.30
N ASP A 530 -4.18 -21.10 -49.85
CA ASP A 530 -4.40 -21.69 -48.52
C ASP A 530 -4.09 -20.71 -47.38
N LYS A 531 -3.02 -19.92 -47.49
CA LYS A 531 -2.68 -18.88 -46.50
C LYS A 531 -3.74 -17.78 -46.39
N ILE A 532 -4.56 -17.59 -47.41
CA ILE A 532 -5.68 -16.63 -47.40
C ILE A 532 -6.95 -17.32 -46.93
N VAL A 533 -7.25 -18.49 -47.48
CA VAL A 533 -8.49 -19.23 -47.28
C VAL A 533 -8.57 -19.82 -45.86
N THR A 534 -7.52 -20.45 -45.36
CA THR A 534 -7.54 -21.14 -44.07
C THR A 534 -7.81 -20.22 -42.88
N PRO A 535 -7.16 -19.03 -42.75
CA PRO A 535 -7.48 -18.10 -41.66
C PRO A 535 -8.92 -17.58 -41.73
N LEU A 536 -9.39 -17.20 -42.93
CA LEU A 536 -10.75 -16.71 -43.13
C LEU A 536 -11.80 -17.79 -42.86
N ALA A 537 -11.53 -19.03 -43.28
CA ALA A 537 -12.41 -20.16 -43.01
C ALA A 537 -12.59 -20.42 -41.51
N ARG A 538 -11.49 -20.31 -40.73
CA ARG A 538 -11.56 -20.40 -39.27
C ARG A 538 -12.35 -19.25 -38.66
N GLU A 539 -12.13 -18.03 -39.14
CA GLU A 539 -12.86 -16.83 -38.72
C GLU A 539 -14.37 -16.94 -39.03
N ALA A 540 -14.73 -17.56 -40.15
CA ALA A 540 -16.10 -17.84 -40.56
C ALA A 540 -16.77 -19.00 -39.79
N GLY A 541 -16.05 -19.75 -38.95
CA GLY A 541 -16.59 -20.93 -38.26
C GLY A 541 -16.77 -22.15 -39.17
N ILE A 542 -15.76 -22.48 -39.98
CA ILE A 542 -15.78 -23.66 -40.87
C ILE A 542 -16.02 -24.98 -40.12
N ARG A 543 -16.89 -25.83 -40.67
CA ARG A 543 -17.19 -27.17 -40.14
C ARG A 543 -16.37 -28.29 -40.75
N PHE A 544 -16.08 -28.21 -42.03
CA PHE A 544 -15.30 -29.18 -42.77
C PHE A 544 -14.52 -28.47 -43.87
N MET A 545 -13.26 -28.86 -44.08
CA MET A 545 -12.43 -28.37 -45.18
C MET A 545 -11.67 -29.53 -45.81
N LYS A 546 -11.67 -29.58 -47.14
CA LYS A 546 -10.88 -30.51 -47.93
C LYS A 546 -10.31 -29.83 -49.16
N SER A 547 -9.03 -30.09 -49.47
CA SER A 547 -8.45 -29.68 -50.76
C SER A 547 -8.90 -30.61 -51.88
N THR A 548 -9.30 -30.03 -53.01
CA THR A 548 -9.71 -30.77 -54.22
C THR A 548 -8.59 -30.90 -55.26
N GLY A 549 -7.38 -30.41 -54.93
CA GLY A 549 -6.21 -30.35 -55.80
C GLY A 549 -5.97 -28.95 -56.36
N ASP A 550 -6.99 -28.38 -57.00
CA ASP A 550 -7.04 -27.03 -57.58
C ASP A 550 -7.97 -26.07 -56.83
N GLY A 551 -8.47 -26.50 -55.67
CA GLY A 551 -9.46 -25.76 -54.92
C GLY A 551 -9.70 -26.30 -53.50
N PHE A 552 -10.79 -25.82 -52.90
CA PHE A 552 -11.25 -26.21 -51.58
C PHE A 552 -12.74 -26.49 -51.59
N LEU A 553 -13.13 -27.58 -50.92
CA LEU A 553 -14.50 -27.86 -50.49
C LEU A 553 -14.60 -27.49 -49.00
N MET A 554 -15.54 -26.62 -48.67
CA MET A 554 -15.79 -26.15 -47.31
C MET A 554 -17.26 -26.30 -46.94
N THR A 555 -17.57 -26.59 -45.67
CA THR A 555 -18.95 -26.52 -45.15
C THR A 555 -19.06 -25.60 -43.95
N PHE A 556 -20.25 -24.99 -43.81
CA PHE A 556 -20.61 -24.04 -42.76
C PHE A 556 -22.00 -24.39 -42.22
N ASP A 557 -22.28 -23.94 -41.01
CA ASP A 557 -23.60 -24.01 -40.36
C ASP A 557 -24.65 -23.09 -41.00
N SER A 558 -24.22 -22.04 -41.71
CA SER A 558 -25.12 -21.09 -42.37
C SER A 558 -24.60 -20.61 -43.72
N THR A 559 -25.54 -20.30 -44.62
CA THR A 559 -25.28 -19.70 -45.93
C THR A 559 -24.66 -18.31 -45.82
N LEU A 560 -24.95 -17.56 -44.75
CA LEU A 560 -24.36 -16.25 -44.48
C LEU A 560 -22.84 -16.34 -44.28
N LYS A 561 -22.36 -17.30 -43.48
CA LYS A 561 -20.93 -17.51 -43.24
C LYS A 561 -20.19 -17.98 -44.49
N ALA A 562 -20.79 -18.91 -45.24
CA ALA A 562 -20.26 -19.34 -46.54
C ALA A 562 -20.14 -18.15 -47.53
N THR A 563 -21.15 -17.26 -47.53
CA THR A 563 -21.17 -16.07 -48.39
C THR A 563 -20.13 -15.04 -47.95
N TRP A 564 -20.05 -14.75 -46.66
CA TRP A 564 -19.03 -13.85 -46.09
C TRP A 564 -17.62 -14.33 -46.44
N MET A 565 -17.35 -15.63 -46.27
CA MET A 565 -16.06 -16.23 -46.61
C MET A 565 -15.70 -16.03 -48.09
N ALA A 566 -16.66 -16.28 -48.99
CA ALA A 566 -16.45 -16.10 -50.42
C ALA A 566 -16.15 -14.63 -50.80
N VAL A 567 -16.92 -13.69 -50.25
CA VAL A 567 -16.75 -12.24 -50.50
C VAL A 567 -15.41 -11.74 -49.97
N GLU A 568 -15.10 -12.03 -48.70
CA GLU A 568 -13.85 -11.60 -48.06
C GLU A 568 -12.62 -12.19 -48.76
N THR A 569 -12.71 -13.43 -49.26
CA THR A 569 -11.63 -14.04 -50.05
C THR A 569 -11.42 -13.29 -51.36
N LEU A 570 -12.50 -12.92 -52.08
CA LEU A 570 -12.39 -12.12 -53.30
C LEU A 570 -11.77 -10.74 -53.02
N GLU A 571 -12.11 -10.09 -51.92
CA GLU A 571 -11.54 -8.78 -51.54
C GLU A 571 -10.03 -8.87 -51.24
N LYS A 572 -9.61 -9.89 -50.48
CA LYS A 572 -8.18 -10.13 -50.21
C LYS A 572 -7.42 -10.49 -51.48
N LEU A 573 -8.01 -11.29 -52.37
CA LEU A 573 -7.41 -11.61 -53.66
C LEU A 573 -7.34 -10.39 -54.58
N ALA A 574 -8.35 -9.52 -54.60
CA ALA A 574 -8.32 -8.26 -55.35
C ALA A 574 -7.20 -7.34 -54.86
N SER A 575 -7.08 -7.19 -53.53
CA SER A 575 -6.02 -6.39 -52.89
C SER A 575 -4.63 -6.94 -53.19
N ARG A 576 -4.46 -8.26 -53.16
CA ARG A 576 -3.21 -8.94 -53.55
C ARG A 576 -2.89 -8.74 -55.03
N ASN A 577 -3.87 -8.95 -55.90
CA ASN A 577 -3.70 -8.91 -57.36
C ASN A 577 -3.47 -7.49 -57.90
N ALA A 578 -3.75 -6.44 -57.12
CA ALA A 578 -3.56 -5.04 -57.50
C ALA A 578 -2.13 -4.72 -57.95
N ASN A 579 -1.13 -5.34 -57.31
CA ASN A 579 0.30 -5.09 -57.56
C ASN A 579 1.01 -6.27 -58.27
N ILE A 580 0.25 -7.20 -58.85
CA ILE A 580 0.78 -8.42 -59.47
C ILE A 580 0.47 -8.44 -60.97
N GLU A 581 1.46 -8.81 -61.78
CA GLU A 581 1.31 -9.00 -63.22
C GLU A 581 0.15 -9.96 -63.54
N GLU A 582 -0.60 -9.66 -64.61
CA GLU A 582 -1.83 -10.37 -64.98
C GLU A 582 -1.67 -11.90 -65.05
N LYS A 583 -0.50 -12.39 -65.49
CA LYS A 583 -0.17 -13.82 -65.62
C LYS A 583 0.04 -14.54 -64.28
N ARG A 584 0.24 -13.80 -63.17
CA ARG A 584 0.46 -14.31 -61.81
C ARG A 584 -0.70 -13.99 -60.86
N ARG A 585 -1.77 -13.39 -61.37
CA ARG A 585 -2.98 -13.11 -60.59
C ARG A 585 -3.69 -14.41 -60.25
N MET A 586 -4.12 -14.52 -59.01
CA MET A 586 -4.97 -15.64 -58.58
C MET A 586 -6.42 -15.25 -58.80
N ASN A 587 -7.07 -15.91 -59.75
CA ASN A 587 -8.49 -15.74 -60.00
C ASN A 587 -9.21 -17.02 -59.59
N VAL A 588 -10.35 -16.89 -58.93
CA VAL A 588 -11.07 -18.04 -58.35
C VAL A 588 -12.54 -18.02 -58.75
N ARG A 589 -13.18 -19.19 -58.73
CA ARG A 589 -14.63 -19.37 -58.90
C ARG A 589 -15.18 -19.95 -57.61
N PHE A 590 -16.25 -19.33 -57.11
CA PHE A 590 -16.97 -19.80 -55.96
C PHE A 590 -18.36 -20.32 -56.36
N ALA A 591 -18.79 -21.39 -55.71
CA ALA A 591 -20.18 -21.82 -55.73
C ALA A 591 -20.68 -22.13 -54.32
N ILE A 592 -21.87 -21.63 -54.01
CA ILE A 592 -22.55 -21.89 -52.75
C ILE A 592 -23.85 -22.65 -53.03
N ASN A 593 -24.02 -23.75 -52.34
CA ASN A 593 -25.28 -24.48 -52.28
C ASN A 593 -25.59 -24.84 -50.82
N VAL A 594 -26.86 -25.04 -50.49
CA VAL A 594 -27.28 -25.54 -49.18
C VAL A 594 -28.08 -26.82 -49.34
N GLY A 595 -27.87 -27.79 -48.45
CA GLY A 595 -28.64 -29.04 -48.46
C GLY A 595 -28.05 -30.15 -47.58
N GLU A 596 -28.67 -31.33 -47.63
CA GLU A 596 -28.23 -32.49 -46.87
C GLU A 596 -26.88 -33.02 -47.38
N THR A 597 -25.89 -33.08 -46.50
CA THR A 597 -24.61 -33.77 -46.66
C THR A 597 -24.60 -35.06 -45.83
N ARG A 598 -23.82 -36.04 -46.28
CA ARG A 598 -23.50 -37.24 -45.51
C ARG A 598 -22.02 -37.32 -45.25
N VAL A 599 -21.66 -37.72 -44.04
CA VAL A 599 -20.27 -37.96 -43.66
C VAL A 599 -19.90 -39.40 -44.00
N ASN A 600 -18.94 -39.60 -44.90
CA ASN A 600 -18.46 -40.93 -45.24
C ASN A 600 -17.49 -41.48 -44.16
N THR A 601 -17.01 -42.71 -44.33
CA THR A 601 -16.07 -43.35 -43.39
C THR A 601 -14.71 -42.65 -43.27
N SER A 602 -14.35 -41.79 -44.22
CA SER A 602 -13.12 -40.97 -44.22
C SER A 602 -13.35 -39.57 -43.65
N GLY A 603 -14.56 -39.26 -43.18
CA GLY A 603 -14.92 -37.92 -42.69
C GLY A 603 -15.33 -36.93 -43.78
N ASP A 604 -15.26 -37.31 -45.06
CA ASP A 604 -15.62 -36.42 -46.17
C ASP A 604 -17.12 -36.18 -46.27
N ARG A 605 -17.48 -34.99 -46.76
CA ARG A 605 -18.85 -34.65 -47.14
C ARG A 605 -19.16 -35.17 -48.55
N VAL A 606 -20.17 -36.03 -48.64
CA VAL A 606 -20.69 -36.59 -49.88
C VAL A 606 -22.20 -36.38 -49.97
N GLY A 607 -22.74 -36.30 -51.18
CA GLY A 607 -24.19 -36.20 -51.40
C GLY A 607 -24.55 -35.34 -52.61
N ASN A 608 -25.84 -35.32 -52.94
CA ASN A 608 -26.34 -34.55 -54.09
C ASN A 608 -26.10 -33.05 -53.91
N ALA A 609 -26.20 -32.53 -52.69
CA ALA A 609 -25.95 -31.11 -52.39
C ALA A 609 -24.48 -30.71 -52.63
N VAL A 610 -23.52 -31.60 -52.33
CA VAL A 610 -22.09 -31.39 -52.61
C VAL A 610 -21.83 -31.44 -54.11
N ASN A 611 -22.40 -32.44 -54.79
CA ASN A 611 -22.29 -32.54 -56.25
C ASN A 611 -22.87 -31.30 -56.94
N MET A 612 -23.96 -30.72 -56.40
CA MET A 612 -24.57 -29.50 -56.93
C MET A 612 -23.61 -28.31 -56.86
N ALA A 613 -22.94 -28.12 -55.72
CA ALA A 613 -21.94 -27.05 -55.57
C ALA A 613 -20.78 -27.19 -56.58
N PHE A 614 -20.26 -28.40 -56.79
CA PHE A 614 -19.22 -28.65 -57.80
C PHE A 614 -19.70 -28.42 -59.24
N ARG A 615 -20.95 -28.79 -59.57
CA ARG A 615 -21.50 -28.52 -60.91
C ARG A 615 -21.76 -27.04 -61.13
N LEU A 616 -22.17 -26.34 -60.07
CA LEU A 616 -22.42 -24.92 -60.11
C LEU A 616 -21.12 -24.12 -60.30
N GLU A 617 -20.05 -24.47 -59.60
CA GLU A 617 -18.74 -23.81 -59.75
C GLU A 617 -18.27 -23.84 -61.22
N GLY A 618 -18.30 -25.04 -61.80
CA GLY A 618 -17.88 -25.30 -63.17
C GLY A 618 -18.87 -24.87 -64.26
N ALA A 619 -20.02 -24.28 -63.88
CA ALA A 619 -21.05 -23.86 -64.84
C ALA A 619 -20.52 -22.79 -65.78
N LYS A 620 -20.93 -22.87 -67.05
CA LYS A 620 -20.55 -21.94 -68.12
C LYS A 620 -21.78 -21.27 -68.71
N LYS A 621 -21.54 -20.21 -69.48
CA LYS A 621 -22.61 -19.50 -70.21
C LYS A 621 -23.38 -20.41 -71.15
N GLU A 622 -22.74 -21.43 -71.71
CA GLU A 622 -23.40 -22.39 -72.61
C GLU A 622 -24.38 -23.34 -71.89
N ASP A 623 -24.26 -23.49 -70.56
CA ASP A 623 -25.15 -24.33 -69.76
C ASP A 623 -26.49 -23.62 -69.46
N ILE A 624 -26.65 -22.36 -69.87
CA ILE A 624 -27.85 -21.54 -69.65
C ILE A 624 -28.88 -21.84 -70.73
N THR A 625 -30.04 -22.34 -70.31
CA THR A 625 -31.19 -22.54 -71.21
C THR A 625 -31.99 -21.24 -71.30
N ALA A 626 -31.87 -20.52 -72.41
CA ALA A 626 -32.59 -19.28 -72.65
C ALA A 626 -34.07 -19.54 -72.96
N SER A 627 -34.97 -19.39 -71.97
CA SER A 627 -36.42 -19.47 -72.24
C SER A 627 -37.35 -18.73 -71.25
N HIS A 628 -36.84 -17.84 -70.38
CA HIS A 628 -37.71 -17.07 -69.47
C HIS A 628 -37.29 -15.60 -69.31
N GLU A 629 -38.28 -14.71 -69.19
CA GLU A 629 -38.09 -13.28 -68.95
C GLU A 629 -37.26 -13.04 -67.68
N GLY A 630 -36.21 -12.22 -67.79
CA GLY A 630 -35.35 -11.81 -66.67
C GLY A 630 -34.00 -12.52 -66.57
N ALA A 631 -33.71 -13.55 -67.37
CA ALA A 631 -32.38 -14.16 -67.43
C ALA A 631 -31.35 -13.20 -68.06
N LYS A 632 -30.16 -13.09 -67.45
CA LYS A 632 -29.07 -12.18 -67.86
C LYS A 632 -27.76 -12.96 -68.07
N PRO A 633 -27.69 -13.84 -69.08
CA PRO A 633 -26.51 -14.70 -69.31
C PRO A 633 -25.22 -13.92 -69.60
N ASP A 634 -25.33 -12.76 -70.25
CA ASP A 634 -24.18 -11.93 -70.58
C ASP A 634 -23.52 -11.30 -69.33
N GLU A 635 -24.26 -11.12 -68.24
CA GLU A 635 -23.79 -10.57 -66.96
C GLU A 635 -23.02 -11.59 -66.10
N MET A 636 -22.99 -12.87 -66.52
CA MET A 636 -22.21 -13.90 -65.83
C MET A 636 -20.70 -13.63 -66.01
N LEU A 637 -20.01 -13.45 -64.89
CA LEU A 637 -18.55 -13.31 -64.85
C LEU A 637 -17.90 -14.68 -65.11
N GLU A 638 -16.74 -14.70 -65.76
CA GLU A 638 -15.99 -15.95 -66.00
C GLU A 638 -15.02 -16.30 -64.86
N GLN A 639 -14.62 -15.29 -64.08
CA GLN A 639 -13.60 -15.40 -63.03
C GLN A 639 -13.95 -14.43 -61.89
N ASN A 640 -13.44 -14.69 -60.68
CA ASN A 640 -13.71 -13.88 -59.47
C ASN A 640 -15.21 -13.69 -59.23
N ARG A 641 -15.93 -14.80 -59.31
CA ARG A 641 -17.40 -14.85 -59.24
C ARG A 641 -17.87 -15.73 -58.09
N ILE A 642 -19.06 -15.46 -57.60
CA ILE A 642 -19.77 -16.30 -56.64
C ILE A 642 -21.12 -16.65 -57.25
N LEU A 643 -21.33 -17.92 -57.56
CA LEU A 643 -22.61 -18.45 -58.01
C LEU A 643 -23.34 -19.10 -56.85
N ILE A 644 -24.65 -18.86 -56.74
CA ILE A 644 -25.49 -19.40 -55.68
C ILE A 644 -26.74 -20.05 -56.26
N THR A 645 -27.23 -21.11 -55.63
CA THR A 645 -28.51 -21.73 -55.97
C THR A 645 -29.69 -20.93 -55.42
N GLU A 646 -30.89 -21.16 -55.95
CA GLU A 646 -32.13 -20.56 -55.44
C GLU A 646 -32.34 -20.81 -53.93
N ALA A 647 -31.96 -21.99 -53.42
CA ALA A 647 -32.07 -22.31 -52.00
C ALA A 647 -31.21 -21.36 -51.14
N VAL A 648 -29.99 -21.07 -51.57
CA VAL A 648 -29.09 -20.12 -50.88
C VAL A 648 -29.65 -18.70 -50.94
N LYS A 649 -30.16 -18.29 -52.11
CA LYS A 649 -30.79 -16.98 -52.29
C LYS A 649 -31.98 -16.80 -51.33
N CYS A 650 -32.85 -17.81 -51.20
CA CYS A 650 -33.99 -17.74 -50.28
C CYS A 650 -33.55 -17.62 -48.80
N GLU A 651 -32.46 -18.28 -48.38
CA GLU A 651 -31.93 -18.12 -47.02
C GLU A 651 -31.29 -16.75 -46.76
N LEU A 652 -30.81 -16.07 -47.81
CA LEU A 652 -30.18 -14.76 -47.71
C LEU A 652 -31.17 -13.58 -47.83
N GLU A 653 -32.41 -13.79 -48.30
CA GLU A 653 -33.39 -12.73 -48.56
C GLU A 653 -33.75 -11.85 -47.36
N ASP A 654 -33.68 -12.39 -46.14
CA ASP A 654 -33.99 -11.67 -44.90
C ASP A 654 -32.76 -11.01 -44.25
N LYS A 655 -31.60 -11.01 -44.92
CA LYS A 655 -30.32 -10.55 -44.36
C LYS A 655 -29.84 -9.26 -45.03
N PRO A 656 -29.27 -8.31 -44.26
CA PRO A 656 -28.71 -7.10 -44.84
C PRO A 656 -27.44 -7.43 -45.63
N LYS A 657 -27.43 -7.14 -46.94
CA LYS A 657 -26.26 -7.13 -47.85
C LYS A 657 -25.81 -8.48 -48.40
N PRO A 658 -26.58 -9.07 -49.30
CA PRO A 658 -26.01 -9.11 -50.66
C PRO A 658 -27.01 -8.74 -51.75
N GLU A 659 -26.55 -7.98 -52.75
CA GLU A 659 -27.25 -7.89 -54.03
C GLU A 659 -26.91 -9.11 -54.90
N TRP A 660 -27.88 -9.63 -55.65
CA TRP A 660 -27.67 -10.74 -56.57
C TRP A 660 -28.34 -10.49 -57.91
N CYS A 661 -27.72 -11.00 -58.97
CA CYS A 661 -28.27 -11.01 -60.31
C CYS A 661 -28.79 -12.40 -60.66
N PHE A 662 -30.05 -12.51 -61.09
CA PHE A 662 -30.56 -13.75 -61.67
C PHE A 662 -29.92 -13.98 -63.05
N LEU A 663 -29.15 -15.06 -63.19
CA LEU A 663 -28.46 -15.37 -64.44
C LEU A 663 -29.35 -16.16 -65.40
N GLY A 664 -30.17 -17.08 -64.89
CA GLY A 664 -31.07 -17.89 -65.68
C GLY A 664 -31.26 -19.30 -65.11
N PHE A 665 -31.83 -20.16 -65.95
CA PHE A 665 -31.99 -21.58 -65.68
C PHE A 665 -30.83 -22.37 -66.29
N PHE A 666 -30.16 -23.18 -65.48
CA PHE A 666 -29.01 -23.97 -65.89
C PHE A 666 -29.38 -25.45 -65.97
N GLU A 667 -28.95 -26.11 -67.05
CA GLU A 667 -28.96 -27.57 -67.17
C GLU A 667 -27.60 -28.11 -66.70
N LEU A 668 -27.51 -28.39 -65.39
CA LEU A 668 -26.25 -28.83 -64.78
C LEU A 668 -26.01 -30.33 -65.04
N LYS A 669 -24.85 -30.66 -65.60
CA LYS A 669 -24.50 -32.05 -65.98
C LYS A 669 -24.67 -33.04 -64.82
N GLY A 670 -25.57 -34.01 -65.01
CA GLY A 670 -25.84 -35.06 -64.03
C GLY A 670 -26.76 -34.65 -62.88
N MET A 671 -27.36 -33.45 -62.96
CA MET A 671 -28.46 -33.02 -62.10
C MET A 671 -29.76 -33.09 -62.90
N THR A 672 -30.84 -33.53 -62.25
CA THR A 672 -32.14 -33.63 -62.89
C THR A 672 -32.89 -32.30 -62.79
N GLY A 673 -33.27 -31.74 -63.93
CA GLY A 673 -34.10 -30.54 -64.01
C GLY A 673 -33.32 -29.26 -64.29
N LEU A 674 -34.07 -28.17 -64.42
CA LEU A 674 -33.51 -26.82 -64.61
C LEU A 674 -33.34 -26.14 -63.26
N HIS A 675 -32.16 -25.59 -63.01
CA HIS A 675 -31.81 -24.94 -61.75
C HIS A 675 -31.71 -23.43 -61.90
N ARG A 676 -32.42 -22.68 -61.04
CA ARG A 676 -32.30 -21.23 -60.99
C ARG A 676 -31.02 -20.83 -60.30
N ILE A 677 -30.15 -20.15 -61.04
CA ILE A 677 -28.83 -19.73 -60.56
C ILE A 677 -28.74 -18.22 -60.54
N TYR A 678 -28.11 -17.72 -59.49
CA TYR A 678 -27.84 -16.31 -59.27
C TYR A 678 -26.34 -16.08 -59.12
N GLN A 679 -25.87 -14.90 -59.49
CA GLN A 679 -24.53 -14.42 -59.20
C GLN A 679 -24.61 -13.37 -58.11
N LEU A 680 -23.81 -13.53 -57.05
CA LEU A 680 -23.68 -12.51 -56.02
C LEU A 680 -22.92 -11.31 -56.59
N ILE A 681 -23.47 -10.11 -56.45
CA ILE A 681 -22.79 -8.86 -56.81
C ILE A 681 -22.11 -8.38 -55.53
N ALA A 682 -20.78 -8.49 -55.49
CA ALA A 682 -20.00 -8.05 -54.34
C ALA A 682 -19.95 -6.51 -54.30
N GLU A 683 -21.00 -5.89 -53.76
CA GLU A 683 -20.94 -4.53 -53.21
C GLU A 683 -20.92 -4.59 -51.68
N LYS A 684 -20.13 -3.70 -51.07
CA LYS A 684 -19.85 -3.67 -49.63
C LYS A 684 -21.12 -3.74 -48.77
N PRO A 685 -21.04 -4.39 -47.60
CA PRO A 685 -21.74 -3.93 -46.42
C PRO A 685 -21.55 -2.43 -46.14
#